data_AF-A0A1L5NRY2-F1
#
_entry.id   AF-A0A1L5NRY2-F1
#
_cell.length_a   1.000
_cell.length_b   1.000
_cell.length_c   1.000
_cell.angle_alpha   90.00
_cell.angle_beta   90.00
_cell.angle_gamma   90.00
#
_symmetry.space_group_name_H-M   'P 1'
#
loop_
_entity.id
_entity.type
_entity.pdbx_description
1 polymer ?
#
loop_
_entity_poly.entity_id
_entity_poly.type
_entity_poly.pdbx_seq_one_letter_code
_entity_poly.pdbx_strand_id
1 'polypeptide(L)'
;MEFFPGAFETSWEQRKVALLHERSLLHRRFADEDELRRRGGVVPTASPLPGSGAGRIGFGKRSGTFARAKGQGHASEPSMRSRFAELASGSQPAVVKMASFGGGGRLGAMINYVSRNGGIVVENERGEQLKGRDELAAVRAEWDHLMKNRAESRDIGAFSLEVKEPADPAADVYEQARRLLKRGLGDRSFAYAVTSHDDGNGYRIEGVAILRDSEGERLTGDKKASEIVQGRLGGEGVEQEEKMAFRFSGYGNGTAYGSSRLRDLVDRHHGAVQDDKGNAIADAKQAGDLVQLEWRDQLHSRKPRDVMHVIMSARAGTDVQAFHAAARDFLAQEFIGHRYVFSLHDPSLDPKAEDAGGKRPHVHVHAIVAMRSDAGDRIETTIPAFRRWRVTLAEKAHTHGIGMEMTDRRERASSAAYTRNQVRPTSRAGRTQHEGTSPAAQRRYDAKRADRQSVARTEESMIYSNAARQEWLTLARKGQDSGVRRFGSDQIKRLESATSRIKSVEAEGSGNGNSYSQFRTNLVKLMKVVSEGETMRHMTRQEFEGYEKRVETALFQAERVTPEAQRKSFHEIATAAREHVNVRRELMELRERSVPPERDGERAAREQDDDPRARWDDAVSRHGLRTVEAANQVMLEVERYRDEIEQANAGKLDSQKATLEAGLQREIARAAELGAGGNTLIRDIAEVDEELRIAIERAEHSRDGRNKSKAPEMRSVDTRAEGNEDIEHGDGPAPRPADPEQERDLADPDRARQERLTNRAGDTSTDPEQQRIPRLEQIQREADEEREQDHDEREL
;
A
#
# COMPACT_ATOMS: atom_id res chain seq x y z
N MET A 1 19.61 -13.35 -13.53
CA MET A 1 19.94 -12.00 -14.01
C MET A 1 21.32 -11.68 -13.45
N GLU A 2 22.35 -11.91 -14.27
CA GLU A 2 23.72 -11.58 -13.90
C GLU A 2 23.91 -10.08 -14.14
N PHE A 3 24.06 -9.29 -13.07
CA PHE A 3 24.48 -7.89 -13.20
C PHE A 3 25.92 -7.87 -13.72
N PHE A 4 26.11 -7.25 -14.89
CA PHE A 4 27.41 -6.96 -15.50
C PHE A 4 27.90 -5.58 -15.02
N PRO A 5 29.09 -5.48 -14.41
CA PRO A 5 29.68 -4.20 -13.96
C PRO A 5 29.74 -3.12 -15.06
N GLY A 6 29.96 -3.52 -16.31
CA GLY A 6 30.01 -2.58 -17.44
C GLY A 6 28.70 -1.81 -17.69
N ALA A 7 27.53 -2.44 -17.49
CA ALA A 7 26.25 -1.73 -17.64
C ALA A 7 26.07 -0.65 -16.58
N PHE A 8 26.66 -0.84 -15.41
CA PHE A 8 26.67 0.15 -14.34
C PHE A 8 27.61 1.31 -14.70
N GLU A 9 28.84 1.04 -15.14
CA GLU A 9 29.80 2.07 -15.59
C GLU A 9 29.21 2.94 -16.72
N THR A 10 28.60 2.33 -17.74
CA THR A 10 27.97 3.08 -18.85
C THR A 10 26.82 3.96 -18.39
N SER A 11 25.99 3.49 -17.45
CA SER A 11 24.89 4.29 -16.90
C SER A 11 25.39 5.53 -16.14
N TRP A 12 26.54 5.42 -15.49
CA TRP A 12 27.18 6.53 -14.78
C TRP A 12 27.84 7.53 -15.73
N GLU A 13 28.51 7.05 -16.77
CA GLU A 13 29.09 7.91 -17.80
C GLU A 13 28.00 8.71 -18.52
N GLN A 14 26.86 8.09 -18.84
CA GLN A 14 25.71 8.78 -19.43
C GLN A 14 25.17 9.89 -18.51
N ARG A 15 25.06 9.63 -17.20
CA ARG A 15 24.62 10.63 -16.21
C ARG A 15 25.64 11.75 -16.01
N LYS A 16 26.94 11.42 -16.01
CA LYS A 16 28.03 12.41 -15.99
C LYS A 16 27.94 13.32 -17.22
N VAL A 17 27.73 12.76 -18.41
CA VAL A 17 27.55 13.52 -19.66
C VAL A 17 26.32 14.43 -19.58
N ALA A 18 25.19 13.95 -19.05
CA ALA A 18 23.99 14.76 -18.86
C ALA A 18 24.22 15.94 -17.90
N LEU A 19 24.94 15.74 -16.79
CA LEU A 19 25.28 16.82 -15.85
C LEU A 19 26.32 17.79 -16.40
N LEU A 20 27.31 17.31 -17.16
CA LEU A 20 28.26 18.19 -17.84
C LEU A 20 27.58 19.02 -18.92
N HIS A 21 26.55 18.46 -19.57
CA HIS A 21 25.67 19.19 -20.47
C HIS A 21 24.81 20.22 -19.72
N GLU A 22 24.26 19.89 -18.54
CA GLU A 22 23.57 20.87 -17.69
C GLU A 22 24.51 22.00 -17.22
N ARG A 23 25.76 21.68 -16.88
CA ARG A 23 26.82 22.66 -16.54
C ARG A 23 27.14 23.58 -17.70
N SER A 24 27.21 23.05 -18.93
CA SER A 24 27.45 23.86 -20.13
C SER A 24 26.25 24.72 -20.52
N LEU A 25 25.02 24.25 -20.27
CA LEU A 25 23.79 25.01 -20.45
C LEU A 25 23.68 26.17 -19.45
N LEU A 26 24.09 25.98 -18.19
CA LEU A 26 24.14 27.07 -17.21
C LEU A 26 25.19 28.12 -17.56
N HIS A 27 26.32 27.73 -18.18
CA HIS A 27 27.25 28.70 -18.78
C HIS A 27 26.67 29.46 -19.98
N ARG A 28 25.73 28.87 -20.74
CA ARG A 28 25.02 29.55 -21.85
C ARG A 28 23.87 30.45 -21.38
N ARG A 29 23.17 30.10 -20.29
CA ARG A 29 22.02 30.87 -19.78
C ARG A 29 22.36 32.29 -19.32
N PHE A 30 23.59 32.58 -18.91
CA PHE A 30 24.00 33.94 -18.53
C PHE A 30 24.16 34.92 -19.71
N ALA A 31 24.17 34.44 -20.96
CA ALA A 31 24.23 35.31 -22.15
C ALA A 31 22.85 35.68 -22.71
N ASP A 32 21.81 34.86 -22.43
CA ASP A 32 20.48 34.98 -23.03
C ASP A 32 19.39 35.46 -22.03
N GLU A 33 19.72 35.64 -20.75
CA GLU A 33 18.74 35.94 -19.68
C GLU A 33 18.30 37.43 -19.58
N ASP A 34 18.90 38.36 -20.34
CA ASP A 34 18.43 39.76 -20.40
C ASP A 34 17.14 39.95 -21.24
N GLU A 35 16.71 38.95 -22.02
CA GLU A 35 15.59 39.10 -22.98
C GLU A 35 14.27 38.42 -22.58
N LEU A 36 14.25 37.56 -21.55
CA LEU A 36 13.05 36.78 -21.17
C LEU A 36 12.36 37.22 -19.88
N ARG A 37 12.73 38.38 -19.31
CA ARG A 37 11.94 39.09 -18.27
C ARG A 37 10.60 39.67 -18.79
N ARG A 38 10.19 39.35 -20.02
CA ARG A 38 8.89 39.73 -20.60
C ARG A 38 8.05 38.49 -20.93
N ARG A 39 7.43 37.88 -19.92
CA ARG A 39 6.04 37.32 -19.90
C ARG A 39 5.90 36.30 -18.76
N GLY A 40 5.00 36.60 -17.82
CA GLY A 40 4.68 35.77 -16.63
C GLY A 40 3.91 34.49 -16.98
N GLY A 41 3.49 33.64 -16.04
CA GLY A 41 3.55 33.66 -14.58
C GLY A 41 2.98 32.35 -14.01
N VAL A 42 2.95 32.26 -12.67
CA VAL A 42 2.21 31.32 -11.78
C VAL A 42 2.78 29.89 -11.57
N VAL A 43 3.49 29.75 -10.43
CA VAL A 43 3.26 28.93 -9.20
C VAL A 43 2.68 27.50 -9.29
N PRO A 44 3.19 26.55 -8.47
CA PRO A 44 3.07 25.10 -8.65
C PRO A 44 1.88 24.47 -7.92
N THR A 45 1.42 23.34 -8.44
CA THR A 45 0.46 22.44 -7.77
C THR A 45 1.18 21.54 -6.77
N ALA A 46 0.85 21.71 -5.50
CA ALA A 46 0.99 20.67 -4.49
C ALA A 46 0.15 19.44 -4.87
N SER A 47 0.70 18.24 -4.68
CA SER A 47 -0.12 17.05 -4.45
C SER A 47 -0.13 16.75 -2.96
N PRO A 48 -1.32 16.74 -2.34
CA PRO A 48 -1.53 16.54 -0.93
C PRO A 48 -1.94 15.08 -0.68
N LEU A 49 -2.12 14.65 0.58
CA LEU A 49 -3.44 14.53 1.23
C LEU A 49 -3.32 13.36 2.25
N PRO A 50 -4.38 13.02 3.00
CA PRO A 50 -5.36 13.82 3.77
C PRO A 50 -5.66 13.11 5.14
N GLY A 51 -6.45 13.56 6.11
CA GLY A 51 -7.46 14.62 6.28
C GLY A 51 -8.47 14.13 7.35
N SER A 52 -8.76 14.92 8.39
CA SER A 52 -10.03 15.65 8.63
C SER A 52 -11.20 14.80 9.17
N GLY A 53 -12.03 15.21 10.14
CA GLY A 53 -12.15 16.48 10.85
C GLY A 53 -13.48 16.63 11.63
N ALA A 54 -13.65 17.82 12.23
CA ALA A 54 -14.90 18.53 12.58
C ALA A 54 -15.61 18.38 13.96
N GLY A 55 -16.07 19.56 14.44
CA GLY A 55 -17.18 19.84 15.40
C GLY A 55 -16.83 20.75 16.61
N ARG A 56 -16.59 22.08 16.51
CA ARG A 56 -17.49 23.30 16.47
C ARG A 56 -18.45 23.46 17.68
N ILE A 57 -18.50 24.60 18.41
CA ILE A 57 -19.28 25.89 18.26
C ILE A 57 -18.84 26.84 19.43
N GLY A 58 -18.89 28.18 19.45
CA GLY A 58 -19.57 29.23 18.66
C GLY A 58 -19.14 30.63 19.14
N PHE A 59 -19.41 31.72 18.41
CA PHE A 59 -20.71 32.40 18.25
C PHE A 59 -21.19 32.40 16.77
N GLY A 60 -22.47 32.33 16.36
CA GLY A 60 -23.77 32.18 17.02
C GLY A 60 -24.93 32.17 15.99
N LYS A 61 -26.00 31.38 16.29
CA LYS A 61 -27.37 31.26 15.68
C LYS A 61 -27.47 30.68 14.24
N ARG A 62 -28.23 29.61 13.93
CA ARG A 62 -29.45 28.98 14.50
C ARG A 62 -29.48 27.43 14.34
N SER A 63 -29.90 26.76 15.43
CA SER A 63 -30.61 25.47 15.62
C SER A 63 -30.41 24.23 14.71
N GLY A 64 -30.03 23.11 15.33
CA GLY A 64 -30.24 21.73 14.82
C GLY A 64 -29.35 20.68 15.51
N THR A 65 -29.85 20.01 16.55
CA THR A 65 -29.17 19.08 17.47
C THR A 65 -28.91 17.68 16.87
N PHE A 66 -27.66 17.17 16.80
CA PHE A 66 -27.36 15.71 16.78
C PHE A 66 -25.94 15.38 17.31
N ALA A 67 -25.82 14.28 18.05
CA ALA A 67 -24.75 13.94 19.00
C ALA A 67 -23.56 13.14 18.42
N ARG A 68 -22.37 13.33 19.02
CA ARG A 68 -21.11 12.60 18.79
C ARG A 68 -21.16 11.20 19.43
N ALA A 69 -20.89 10.13 18.66
CA ALA A 69 -20.74 8.77 19.19
C ALA A 69 -19.32 8.53 19.76
N LYS A 70 -19.25 7.74 20.85
CA LYS A 70 -18.06 7.40 21.66
C LYS A 70 -17.06 6.51 20.92
N GLY A 71 -15.80 6.53 21.38
CA GLY A 71 -14.68 5.71 20.86
C GLY A 71 -14.97 4.21 20.78
N GLN A 72 -14.59 3.61 19.65
CA GLN A 72 -14.77 2.19 19.36
C GLN A 72 -13.77 1.35 20.17
N GLY A 73 -14.27 0.43 20.98
CA GLY A 73 -13.48 -0.55 21.72
C GLY A 73 -12.95 -1.64 20.79
N HIS A 74 -11.80 -1.40 20.14
CA HIS A 74 -11.04 -2.50 19.53
C HIS A 74 -10.38 -3.34 20.62
N ALA A 75 -10.47 -4.67 20.53
CA ALA A 75 -9.76 -5.53 21.47
C ALA A 75 -8.26 -5.33 21.36
N SER A 76 -7.62 -5.13 22.53
CA SER A 76 -6.17 -5.17 22.63
C SER A 76 -5.68 -6.58 22.31
N GLU A 77 -4.58 -6.69 21.56
CA GLU A 77 -4.00 -8.01 21.28
C GLU A 77 -3.60 -8.69 22.60
N PRO A 78 -4.06 -9.93 22.85
CA PRO A 78 -3.60 -10.70 23.99
C PRO A 78 -2.07 -10.88 23.97
N SER A 79 -1.45 -10.88 25.15
CA SER A 79 0.00 -11.09 25.25
C SER A 79 0.42 -12.40 24.58
N MET A 80 1.64 -12.45 24.02
CA MET A 80 2.19 -13.67 23.40
C MET A 80 2.09 -14.86 24.34
N ARG A 81 2.37 -14.66 25.63
CA ARG A 81 2.27 -15.72 26.65
C ARG A 81 0.87 -16.33 26.72
N SER A 82 -0.16 -15.50 26.75
CA SER A 82 -1.56 -15.95 26.80
C SER A 82 -1.90 -16.73 25.54
N ARG A 83 -1.65 -16.15 24.36
CA ARG A 83 -1.91 -16.83 23.07
C ARG A 83 -1.18 -18.16 22.97
N PHE A 84 0.07 -18.21 23.41
CA PHE A 84 0.89 -19.42 23.34
C PHE A 84 0.40 -20.51 24.29
N ALA A 85 -0.09 -20.16 25.47
CA ALA A 85 -0.71 -21.10 26.40
C ALA A 85 -1.99 -21.71 25.82
N GLU A 86 -2.86 -20.89 25.22
CA GLU A 86 -4.08 -21.33 24.55
C GLU A 86 -3.78 -22.23 23.34
N LEU A 87 -2.85 -21.82 22.48
CA LEU A 87 -2.39 -22.63 21.35
C LEU A 87 -1.83 -23.99 21.80
N ALA A 88 -1.05 -24.00 22.88
CA ALA A 88 -0.48 -25.22 23.43
C ALA A 88 -1.55 -26.14 24.08
N SER A 89 -2.67 -25.55 24.51
CA SER A 89 -3.84 -26.26 25.07
C SER A 89 -4.81 -26.75 23.99
N GLY A 90 -4.56 -26.44 22.71
CA GLY A 90 -5.33 -26.97 21.58
C GLY A 90 -6.14 -25.94 20.80
N SER A 91 -6.06 -24.65 21.16
CA SER A 91 -6.68 -23.57 20.39
C SER A 91 -6.12 -23.50 18.96
N GLN A 92 -6.98 -23.16 18.01
CA GLN A 92 -6.65 -23.14 16.59
C GLN A 92 -6.18 -21.75 16.12
N PRO A 93 -5.46 -21.63 14.99
CA PRO A 93 -5.13 -20.31 14.46
C PRO A 93 -6.34 -19.56 13.90
N ALA A 94 -6.47 -18.28 14.22
CA ALA A 94 -7.38 -17.35 13.55
C ALA A 94 -6.88 -17.02 12.14
N VAL A 95 -7.71 -17.31 11.14
CA VAL A 95 -7.35 -17.11 9.74
C VAL A 95 -8.35 -16.15 9.10
N VAL A 96 -7.90 -14.91 8.92
CA VAL A 96 -8.53 -13.92 8.04
C VAL A 96 -7.60 -13.66 6.86
N LYS A 97 -8.14 -13.73 5.64
CA LYS A 97 -7.40 -13.52 4.39
C LYS A 97 -8.17 -12.58 3.48
N MET A 98 -7.48 -11.64 2.85
CA MET A 98 -8.00 -10.97 1.66
C MET A 98 -7.68 -11.84 0.46
N ALA A 99 -8.72 -12.31 -0.22
CA ALA A 99 -8.61 -13.16 -1.40
C ALA A 99 -8.43 -12.32 -2.66
N SER A 100 -9.22 -11.25 -2.81
CA SER A 100 -9.19 -10.38 -3.98
C SER A 100 -9.80 -9.00 -3.69
N PHE A 101 -9.56 -8.07 -4.63
CA PHE A 101 -10.32 -6.82 -4.76
C PHE A 101 -11.07 -6.84 -6.08
N GLY A 102 -12.17 -6.11 -6.15
CA GLY A 102 -12.92 -5.88 -7.39
C GLY A 102 -13.39 -4.44 -7.52
N GLY A 103 -13.63 -4.02 -8.76
CA GLY A 103 -14.45 -2.85 -9.04
C GLY A 103 -15.94 -3.19 -9.01
N GLY A 104 -16.79 -2.17 -9.12
CA GLY A 104 -18.25 -2.31 -9.15
C GLY A 104 -18.81 -3.37 -10.10
N GLY A 105 -18.23 -3.48 -11.30
CA GLY A 105 -18.65 -4.46 -12.30
C GLY A 105 -18.51 -5.91 -11.83
N ARG A 106 -17.55 -6.19 -10.93
CA ARG A 106 -17.28 -7.56 -10.42
C ARG A 106 -18.17 -7.96 -9.25
N LEU A 107 -18.92 -7.04 -8.63
CA LEU A 107 -19.73 -7.32 -7.45
C LEU A 107 -20.70 -8.48 -7.67
N GLY A 108 -21.45 -8.47 -8.77
CA GLY A 108 -22.42 -9.54 -9.08
C GLY A 108 -21.76 -10.91 -9.25
N ALA A 109 -20.64 -10.97 -9.98
CA ALA A 109 -19.88 -12.21 -10.16
C ALA A 109 -19.34 -12.74 -8.83
N MET A 110 -18.85 -11.85 -7.95
CA MET A 110 -18.35 -12.22 -6.63
C MET A 110 -19.47 -12.74 -5.72
N ILE A 111 -20.65 -12.11 -5.73
CA ILE A 111 -21.83 -12.57 -4.98
C ILE A 111 -22.31 -13.94 -5.50
N ASN A 112 -22.39 -14.10 -6.82
CA ASN A 112 -22.75 -15.39 -7.44
C ASN A 112 -21.74 -16.48 -7.07
N TYR A 113 -20.45 -16.16 -7.09
CA TYR A 113 -19.40 -17.09 -6.70
C TYR A 113 -19.58 -17.56 -5.24
N VAL A 114 -19.68 -16.63 -4.29
CA VAL A 114 -19.79 -17.00 -2.86
C VAL A 114 -21.13 -17.68 -2.54
N SER A 115 -22.21 -17.38 -3.27
CA SER A 115 -23.51 -18.02 -3.09
C SER A 115 -23.67 -19.34 -3.87
N ARG A 116 -22.65 -19.81 -4.60
CA ARG A 116 -22.78 -20.93 -5.56
C ARG A 116 -23.97 -20.73 -6.51
N ASN A 117 -24.02 -19.57 -7.16
CA ASN A 117 -25.09 -19.15 -8.06
C ASN A 117 -26.48 -19.10 -7.39
N GLY A 118 -26.52 -18.73 -6.10
CA GLY A 118 -27.74 -18.66 -5.29
C GLY A 118 -28.15 -19.97 -4.60
N GLY A 119 -27.33 -21.03 -4.69
CA GLY A 119 -27.55 -22.29 -3.98
C GLY A 119 -27.29 -22.23 -2.47
N ILE A 120 -26.45 -21.29 -2.02
CA ILE A 120 -26.12 -21.04 -0.62
C ILE A 120 -26.72 -19.70 -0.19
N VAL A 121 -27.28 -19.68 1.01
CA VAL A 121 -27.83 -18.47 1.64
C VAL A 121 -26.70 -17.47 1.87
N VAL A 122 -26.99 -16.22 1.52
CA VAL A 122 -26.12 -15.07 1.78
C VAL A 122 -26.76 -14.21 2.85
N GLU A 123 -26.01 -13.81 3.85
CA GLU A 123 -26.47 -12.90 4.90
C GLU A 123 -25.83 -11.52 4.70
N ASN A 124 -26.60 -10.44 4.89
CA ASN A 124 -26.07 -9.07 4.80
C ASN A 124 -25.77 -8.46 6.18
N GLU A 125 -25.30 -7.20 6.22
CA GLU A 125 -24.95 -6.51 7.46
C GLU A 125 -26.14 -6.25 8.41
N ARG A 126 -27.37 -6.39 7.91
CA ARG A 126 -28.62 -6.23 8.68
C ARG A 126 -29.12 -7.57 9.24
N GLY A 127 -28.45 -8.68 8.94
CA GLY A 127 -28.87 -10.03 9.29
C GLY A 127 -29.97 -10.59 8.39
N GLU A 128 -30.28 -9.93 7.27
CA GLU A 128 -31.24 -10.42 6.29
C GLU A 128 -30.60 -11.57 5.50
N GLN A 129 -31.33 -12.67 5.36
CA GLN A 129 -30.91 -13.84 4.57
C GLN A 129 -31.48 -13.73 3.16
N LEU A 130 -30.58 -13.67 2.18
CA LEU A 130 -30.87 -13.55 0.76
C LEU A 130 -30.64 -14.90 0.07
N LYS A 131 -31.58 -15.29 -0.79
CA LYS A 131 -31.51 -16.55 -1.54
C LYS A 131 -32.00 -16.39 -2.98
N GLY A 132 -31.37 -17.12 -3.89
CA GLY A 132 -31.74 -17.10 -5.30
C GLY A 132 -31.21 -15.87 -6.05
N ARG A 133 -31.27 -15.93 -7.38
CA ARG A 133 -30.58 -14.95 -8.24
C ARG A 133 -31.16 -13.54 -8.17
N ASP A 134 -32.48 -13.42 -7.99
CA ASP A 134 -33.17 -12.13 -8.04
C ASP A 134 -32.84 -11.26 -6.81
N GLU A 135 -32.89 -11.84 -5.61
CA GLU A 135 -32.51 -11.15 -4.37
C GLU A 135 -31.02 -10.76 -4.38
N LEU A 136 -30.15 -11.62 -4.91
CA LEU A 136 -28.73 -11.32 -5.04
C LEU A 136 -28.45 -10.22 -6.07
N ALA A 137 -29.23 -10.14 -7.14
CA ALA A 137 -29.14 -9.05 -8.11
C ALA A 137 -29.54 -7.69 -7.51
N ALA A 138 -30.46 -7.68 -6.55
CA ALA A 138 -30.88 -6.46 -5.85
C ALA A 138 -29.72 -5.82 -5.06
N VAL A 139 -28.84 -6.61 -4.46
CA VAL A 139 -27.64 -6.11 -3.75
C VAL A 139 -26.77 -5.23 -4.65
N ARG A 140 -26.59 -5.62 -5.92
CA ARG A 140 -25.81 -4.84 -6.88
C ARG A 140 -26.42 -3.48 -7.14
N ALA A 141 -27.75 -3.42 -7.31
CA ALA A 141 -28.46 -2.15 -7.52
C ALA A 141 -28.37 -1.27 -6.26
N GLU A 142 -28.50 -1.88 -5.08
CA GLU A 142 -28.43 -1.19 -3.79
C GLU A 142 -27.06 -0.53 -3.55
N TRP A 143 -25.98 -1.16 -4.02
CA TRP A 143 -24.60 -0.70 -3.78
C TRP A 143 -24.03 0.19 -4.89
N ASP A 144 -24.76 0.46 -5.97
CA ASP A 144 -24.25 1.14 -7.17
C ASP A 144 -23.58 2.50 -6.88
N HIS A 145 -24.10 3.27 -5.93
CA HIS A 145 -23.51 4.55 -5.49
C HIS A 145 -22.16 4.38 -4.76
N LEU A 146 -21.91 3.24 -4.14
CA LEU A 146 -20.63 2.91 -3.49
C LEU A 146 -19.56 2.46 -4.51
N MET A 147 -19.97 2.09 -5.72
CA MET A 147 -19.13 1.46 -6.75
C MET A 147 -18.52 2.43 -7.78
N LYS A 148 -19.00 3.67 -7.86
CA LYS A 148 -18.64 4.61 -8.95
C LYS A 148 -17.49 5.56 -8.62
N ASN A 149 -16.60 5.15 -7.72
CA ASN A 149 -15.68 6.09 -7.08
C ASN A 149 -14.30 6.23 -7.77
N ARG A 150 -13.97 5.38 -8.75
CA ARG A 150 -12.73 5.51 -9.54
C ARG A 150 -12.81 4.78 -10.88
N ALA A 151 -12.47 5.47 -11.98
CA ALA A 151 -12.27 4.81 -13.27
C ALA A 151 -10.94 4.04 -13.29
N GLU A 152 -10.91 2.90 -13.98
CA GLU A 152 -9.66 2.21 -14.32
C GLU A 152 -8.72 3.14 -15.09
N SER A 153 -7.42 3.07 -14.79
CA SER A 153 -6.46 3.81 -15.60
C SER A 153 -6.34 3.16 -16.97
N ARG A 154 -6.36 4.00 -18.00
CA ARG A 154 -6.07 3.62 -19.37
C ARG A 154 -4.57 3.77 -19.53
N ASP A 155 -3.86 2.65 -19.60
CA ASP A 155 -2.39 2.65 -19.60
C ASP A 155 -1.84 2.36 -20.98
N ILE A 156 -2.56 1.55 -21.76
CA ILE A 156 -2.11 1.07 -23.07
C ILE A 156 -3.26 1.19 -24.06
N GLY A 157 -2.96 1.71 -25.25
CA GLY A 157 -3.88 1.80 -26.39
C GLY A 157 -3.38 0.97 -27.58
N ALA A 158 -4.27 0.22 -28.21
CA ALA A 158 -4.03 -0.36 -29.53
C ALA A 158 -4.37 0.70 -30.59
N PHE A 159 -3.53 0.84 -31.60
CA PHE A 159 -3.71 1.84 -32.65
C PHE A 159 -3.46 1.27 -34.04
N SER A 160 -3.98 2.00 -35.02
CA SER A 160 -3.70 1.82 -36.44
C SER A 160 -3.43 3.19 -37.07
N LEU A 161 -2.50 3.24 -38.01
CA LEU A 161 -2.23 4.39 -38.85
C LEU A 161 -2.23 3.94 -40.31
N GLU A 162 -3.17 4.45 -41.09
CA GLU A 162 -3.18 4.26 -42.54
C GLU A 162 -2.34 5.36 -43.19
N VAL A 163 -1.41 5.00 -44.07
CA VAL A 163 -0.62 5.94 -44.88
C VAL A 163 -0.90 5.64 -46.34
N LYS A 164 -1.51 6.59 -47.06
CA LYS A 164 -1.91 6.46 -48.48
C LYS A 164 -0.85 6.97 -49.46
N GLU A 165 0.33 7.31 -48.95
CA GLU A 165 1.50 7.67 -49.76
C GLU A 165 2.47 6.48 -49.75
N PRO A 166 3.05 6.11 -50.91
CA PRO A 166 4.01 5.03 -50.97
C PRO A 166 5.24 5.36 -50.11
N ALA A 167 5.81 4.34 -49.47
CA ALA A 167 7.06 4.49 -48.74
C ALA A 167 8.19 4.90 -49.70
N ASP A 168 9.15 5.66 -49.21
CA ASP A 168 10.33 6.03 -50.00
C ASP A 168 11.11 4.74 -50.35
N PRO A 169 11.26 4.37 -51.64
CA PRO A 169 11.93 3.14 -52.03
C PRO A 169 13.40 3.05 -51.59
N ALA A 170 14.03 4.19 -51.28
CA ALA A 170 15.40 4.27 -50.80
C ALA A 170 15.52 4.18 -49.26
N ALA A 171 14.41 4.24 -48.51
CA ALA A 171 14.39 4.25 -47.05
C ALA A 171 13.82 2.96 -46.48
N ASP A 172 14.29 2.57 -45.29
CA ASP A 172 13.65 1.49 -44.53
C ASP A 172 12.26 1.93 -44.06
N VAL A 173 11.24 1.19 -44.50
CA VAL A 173 9.83 1.43 -44.17
C VAL A 173 9.59 1.43 -42.66
N TYR A 174 10.31 0.59 -41.90
CA TYR A 174 10.20 0.56 -40.45
C TYR A 174 10.73 1.85 -39.81
N GLU A 175 11.88 2.36 -40.24
CA GLU A 175 12.40 3.64 -39.74
C GLU A 175 11.54 4.84 -40.18
N GLN A 176 10.89 4.77 -41.34
CA GLN A 176 9.91 5.78 -41.74
C GLN A 176 8.67 5.74 -40.84
N ALA A 177 8.09 4.56 -40.64
CA ALA A 177 6.96 4.33 -39.74
C ALA A 177 7.28 4.80 -38.31
N ARG A 178 8.45 4.44 -37.78
CA ARG A 178 8.91 4.85 -36.45
C ARG A 178 9.00 6.37 -36.29
N ARG A 179 9.52 7.08 -37.29
CA ARG A 179 9.59 8.56 -37.29
C ARG A 179 8.20 9.18 -37.25
N LEU A 180 7.26 8.65 -38.03
CA LEU A 180 5.86 9.10 -37.99
C LEU A 180 5.24 8.85 -36.60
N LEU A 181 5.39 7.65 -36.05
CA LEU A 181 4.87 7.32 -34.73
C LEU A 181 5.46 8.19 -33.62
N LYS A 182 6.77 8.46 -33.64
CA LYS A 182 7.40 9.39 -32.68
C LYS A 182 6.87 10.81 -32.79
N ARG A 183 6.52 11.28 -34.00
CA ARG A 183 5.89 12.59 -34.18
C ARG A 183 4.49 12.66 -33.57
N GLY A 184 3.68 11.60 -33.72
CA GLY A 184 2.32 11.56 -33.20
C GLY A 184 2.21 11.22 -31.71
N LEU A 185 2.91 10.18 -31.26
CA LEU A 185 2.85 9.64 -29.90
C LEU A 185 3.84 10.32 -28.94
N GLY A 186 4.83 11.04 -29.47
CA GLY A 186 5.86 11.72 -28.70
C GLY A 186 6.93 10.75 -28.17
N ASP A 187 7.26 10.91 -26.89
CA ASP A 187 8.22 10.13 -26.11
C ASP A 187 7.62 8.85 -25.49
N ARG A 188 6.34 8.55 -25.76
CA ARG A 188 5.67 7.34 -25.29
C ARG A 188 6.33 6.09 -25.87
N SER A 189 6.48 5.05 -25.06
CA SER A 189 6.89 3.73 -25.57
C SER A 189 5.77 3.09 -26.39
N PHE A 190 6.15 2.43 -27.48
CA PHE A 190 5.23 1.73 -28.36
C PHE A 190 5.92 0.56 -29.06
N ALA A 191 5.12 -0.36 -29.60
CA ALA A 191 5.57 -1.40 -30.51
C ALA A 191 4.62 -1.49 -31.68
N TYR A 192 5.14 -1.79 -32.86
CA TYR A 192 4.40 -1.67 -34.12
C TYR A 192 4.86 -2.68 -35.16
N ALA A 193 3.94 -3.02 -36.05
CA ALA A 193 4.17 -3.78 -37.28
C ALA A 193 3.78 -2.90 -38.48
N VAL A 194 4.37 -3.18 -39.63
CA VAL A 194 4.06 -2.49 -40.87
C VAL A 194 3.64 -3.49 -41.93
N THR A 195 2.54 -3.19 -42.62
CA THR A 195 2.01 -3.99 -43.73
C THR A 195 1.83 -3.10 -44.93
N SER A 196 2.52 -3.40 -46.03
CA SER A 196 2.32 -2.71 -47.31
C SER A 196 0.95 -3.05 -47.88
N HIS A 197 0.33 -2.11 -48.59
CA HIS A 197 -0.92 -2.39 -49.29
C HIS A 197 -0.67 -3.22 -50.55
N ASP A 198 -1.61 -4.10 -50.90
CA ASP A 198 -1.53 -4.96 -52.09
C ASP A 198 -1.50 -4.17 -53.41
N ASP A 199 -2.01 -2.93 -53.39
CA ASP A 199 -2.01 -2.01 -54.53
C ASP A 199 -0.69 -1.23 -54.71
N GLY A 200 0.27 -1.43 -53.80
CA GLY A 200 1.57 -0.74 -53.80
C GLY A 200 1.51 0.74 -53.44
N ASN A 201 0.35 1.27 -53.06
CA ASN A 201 0.09 2.70 -52.94
C ASN A 201 -0.15 3.13 -51.48
N GLY A 202 0.75 2.70 -50.60
CA GLY A 202 0.70 3.01 -49.18
C GLY A 202 1.07 1.84 -48.28
N TYR A 203 0.91 2.06 -46.98
CA TYR A 203 1.15 1.06 -45.94
C TYR A 203 0.30 1.35 -44.71
N ARG A 204 -0.01 0.28 -43.98
CA ARG A 204 -0.67 0.32 -42.68
C ARG A 204 0.34 0.05 -41.59
N ILE A 205 0.27 0.84 -40.53
CA ILE A 205 0.97 0.58 -39.28
C ILE A 205 -0.06 0.16 -38.24
N GLU A 206 0.16 -0.99 -37.61
CA GLU A 206 -0.62 -1.42 -36.45
C GLU A 206 0.29 -1.50 -35.24
N GLY A 207 -0.19 -1.12 -34.06
CA GLY A 207 0.66 -1.15 -32.88
C GLY A 207 -0.06 -1.01 -31.55
N VAL A 208 0.77 -1.02 -30.52
CA VAL A 208 0.37 -0.88 -29.13
C VAL A 208 1.25 0.19 -28.50
N ALA A 209 0.66 1.18 -27.85
CA ALA A 209 1.38 2.31 -27.24
C ALA A 209 0.99 2.48 -25.77
N ILE A 210 1.96 2.86 -24.94
CA ILE A 210 1.70 3.39 -23.61
C ILE A 210 1.04 4.75 -23.75
N LEU A 211 -0.06 4.99 -23.06
CA LEU A 211 -0.86 6.21 -23.19
C LEU A 211 -0.30 7.38 -22.37
N ARG A 212 0.53 7.10 -21.37
CA ARG A 212 1.21 8.09 -20.53
C ARG A 212 2.62 8.33 -21.04
N ASP A 213 3.03 9.59 -21.12
CA ASP A 213 4.43 9.96 -21.40
C ASP A 213 5.29 10.12 -20.15
N SER A 214 6.56 10.48 -20.35
CA SER A 214 7.52 10.70 -19.26
C SER A 214 7.21 11.92 -18.40
N GLU A 215 6.58 12.95 -18.97
CA GLU A 215 6.12 14.16 -18.25
C GLU A 215 4.82 13.91 -17.46
N GLY A 216 4.06 12.89 -17.85
CA GLY A 216 2.89 12.38 -17.15
C GLY A 216 1.55 12.73 -17.79
N GLU A 217 1.53 13.38 -18.95
CA GLU A 217 0.34 13.59 -19.79
C GLU A 217 -0.22 12.24 -20.23
N ARG A 218 -1.55 12.09 -20.16
CA ARG A 218 -2.24 10.85 -20.53
C ARG A 218 -3.14 11.06 -21.73
N LEU A 219 -2.93 10.25 -22.75
CA LEU A 219 -3.91 10.02 -23.81
C LEU A 219 -5.03 9.11 -23.29
N THR A 220 -6.26 9.37 -23.73
CA THR A 220 -7.45 8.61 -23.33
C THR A 220 -7.62 7.31 -24.13
N GLY A 221 -6.86 7.10 -25.21
CA GLY A 221 -6.95 5.91 -26.06
C GLY A 221 -8.28 5.75 -26.80
N ASP A 222 -9.06 6.83 -26.91
CA ASP A 222 -10.37 6.88 -27.58
C ASP A 222 -10.33 7.81 -28.80
N LYS A 223 -11.50 8.17 -29.34
CA LYS A 223 -11.62 9.05 -30.51
C LYS A 223 -10.92 10.41 -30.27
N LYS A 224 -11.08 11.01 -29.09
CA LYS A 224 -10.46 12.28 -28.75
C LYS A 224 -8.93 12.16 -28.73
N ALA A 225 -8.39 11.08 -28.19
CA ALA A 225 -6.95 10.81 -28.26
C ALA A 225 -6.47 10.60 -29.70
N SER A 226 -7.30 9.98 -30.54
CA SER A 226 -6.99 9.80 -31.97
C SER A 226 -6.89 11.14 -32.68
N GLU A 227 -7.81 12.06 -32.42
CA GLU A 227 -7.80 13.44 -32.95
C GLU A 227 -6.54 14.21 -32.49
N ILE A 228 -6.13 14.06 -31.23
CA ILE A 228 -4.90 14.69 -30.70
C ILE A 228 -3.65 14.16 -31.44
N VAL A 229 -3.52 12.83 -31.58
CA VAL A 229 -2.38 12.22 -32.26
C VAL A 229 -2.39 12.57 -33.76
N GLN A 230 -3.57 12.56 -34.39
CA GLN A 230 -3.74 12.99 -35.79
C GLN A 230 -3.28 14.44 -35.98
N GLY A 231 -3.67 15.36 -35.10
CA GLY A 231 -3.24 16.76 -35.14
C GLY A 231 -1.71 16.90 -35.04
N ARG A 232 -1.06 16.13 -34.15
CA ARG A 232 0.41 16.11 -34.00
C ARG A 232 1.14 15.59 -35.24
N LEU A 233 0.50 14.71 -36.01
CA LEU A 233 1.09 14.16 -37.23
C LEU A 233 1.11 15.17 -38.40
N GLY A 234 0.42 16.33 -38.35
CA GLY A 234 0.48 17.26 -39.48
C GLY A 234 -0.40 18.53 -39.52
N GLY A 235 -1.32 18.79 -38.59
CA GLY A 235 -2.09 20.05 -38.54
C GLY A 235 -3.36 20.12 -39.41
N GLU A 236 -4.33 20.93 -38.97
CA GLU A 236 -5.74 20.95 -39.38
C GLU A 236 -5.98 21.24 -40.89
N GLY A 237 -6.70 20.33 -41.56
CA GLY A 237 -7.18 20.49 -42.94
C GLY A 237 -7.54 19.17 -43.63
N VAL A 238 -8.55 19.19 -44.51
CA VAL A 238 -9.08 18.00 -45.23
C VAL A 238 -8.00 17.31 -46.10
N GLU A 239 -7.03 18.07 -46.63
CA GLU A 239 -6.01 17.59 -47.58
C GLU A 239 -4.96 16.62 -46.97
N GLN A 240 -4.81 16.55 -45.64
CA GLN A 240 -3.86 15.65 -44.97
C GLN A 240 -4.52 14.47 -44.25
N GLU A 241 -5.80 14.58 -43.82
CA GLU A 241 -6.63 13.41 -43.51
C GLU A 241 -6.80 12.49 -44.73
N GLU A 242 -6.74 13.07 -45.93
CA GLU A 242 -6.70 12.31 -47.18
C GLU A 242 -5.41 11.50 -47.36
N LYS A 243 -4.31 11.86 -46.69
CA LYS A 243 -2.99 11.22 -46.80
C LYS A 243 -2.71 10.21 -45.70
N MET A 244 -3.07 10.53 -44.46
CA MET A 244 -2.79 9.70 -43.30
C MET A 244 -3.94 9.72 -42.28
N ALA A 245 -4.31 8.57 -41.74
CA ALA A 245 -5.41 8.45 -40.77
C ALA A 245 -5.01 7.59 -39.56
N PHE A 246 -4.89 8.23 -38.40
CA PHE A 246 -4.58 7.60 -37.12
C PHE A 246 -5.86 7.30 -36.33
N ARG A 247 -5.97 6.08 -35.77
CA ARG A 247 -7.07 5.69 -34.88
C ARG A 247 -6.59 4.79 -33.77
N PHE A 248 -7.01 5.08 -32.54
CA PHE A 248 -7.03 4.09 -31.48
C PHE A 248 -8.24 3.15 -31.67
N SER A 249 -8.01 1.84 -31.53
CA SER A 249 -9.02 0.79 -31.69
C SER A 249 -9.43 0.12 -30.37
N GLY A 250 -8.79 0.51 -29.26
CA GLY A 250 -9.10 0.00 -27.94
C GLY A 250 -8.04 0.35 -26.91
N TYR A 251 -8.39 0.26 -25.63
CA TYR A 251 -7.49 0.55 -24.52
C TYR A 251 -7.69 -0.41 -23.35
N GLY A 252 -6.65 -0.52 -22.53
CA GLY A 252 -6.67 -1.35 -21.33
C GLY A 252 -5.62 -0.97 -20.30
N ASN A 253 -5.55 -1.80 -19.25
CA ASN A 253 -4.80 -1.54 -18.04
C ASN A 253 -3.78 -2.64 -17.75
N GLY A 254 -2.59 -2.25 -17.31
CA GLY A 254 -1.62 -3.16 -16.72
C GLY A 254 -0.88 -4.06 -17.70
N THR A 255 0.09 -4.79 -17.15
CA THR A 255 1.02 -5.61 -17.95
C THR A 255 0.36 -6.82 -18.58
N ALA A 256 -0.71 -7.36 -17.99
CA ALA A 256 -1.45 -8.47 -18.58
C ALA A 256 -2.09 -8.07 -19.91
N TYR A 257 -2.81 -6.95 -19.94
CA TYR A 257 -3.40 -6.41 -21.17
C TYR A 257 -2.32 -6.08 -22.20
N GLY A 258 -1.24 -5.39 -21.80
CA GLY A 258 -0.13 -5.07 -22.68
C GLY A 258 0.54 -6.30 -23.29
N SER A 259 0.86 -7.30 -22.46
CA SER A 259 1.45 -8.55 -22.92
C SER A 259 0.51 -9.31 -23.86
N SER A 260 -0.80 -9.33 -23.59
CA SER A 260 -1.76 -9.96 -24.51
C SER A 260 -1.76 -9.27 -25.86
N ARG A 261 -1.98 -7.94 -25.89
CA ARG A 261 -2.07 -7.17 -27.14
C ARG A 261 -0.79 -7.21 -27.97
N LEU A 262 0.36 -7.19 -27.30
CA LEU A 262 1.64 -7.28 -28.01
C LEU A 262 1.90 -8.69 -28.54
N ARG A 263 1.52 -9.75 -27.80
CA ARG A 263 1.58 -11.12 -28.32
C ARG A 263 0.64 -11.31 -29.51
N ASP A 264 -0.57 -10.79 -29.44
CA ASP A 264 -1.54 -10.83 -30.55
C ASP A 264 -1.00 -10.08 -31.78
N LEU A 265 -0.26 -8.98 -31.58
CA LEU A 265 0.40 -8.26 -32.67
C LEU A 265 1.53 -9.10 -33.29
N VAL A 266 2.39 -9.68 -32.46
CA VAL A 266 3.50 -10.56 -32.89
C VAL A 266 2.98 -11.78 -33.64
N ASP A 267 1.91 -12.40 -33.16
CA ASP A 267 1.31 -13.58 -33.79
C ASP A 267 0.70 -13.23 -35.17
N ARG A 268 -0.11 -12.17 -35.24
CA ARG A 268 -0.74 -11.69 -36.49
C ARG A 268 0.27 -11.30 -37.57
N HIS A 269 1.40 -10.74 -37.16
CA HIS A 269 2.46 -10.27 -38.07
C HIS A 269 3.66 -11.22 -38.14
N HIS A 270 3.51 -12.46 -37.65
CA HIS A 270 4.53 -13.52 -37.71
C HIS A 270 5.93 -13.08 -37.21
N GLY A 271 5.98 -12.28 -36.15
CA GLY A 271 7.22 -11.77 -35.56
C GLY A 271 7.81 -10.52 -36.23
N ALA A 272 7.17 -9.97 -37.25
CA ALA A 272 7.58 -8.73 -37.92
C ALA A 272 7.14 -7.48 -37.14
N VAL A 273 7.57 -7.39 -35.88
CA VAL A 273 7.23 -6.30 -34.94
C VAL A 273 8.51 -5.64 -34.45
N GLN A 274 8.50 -4.31 -34.32
CA GLN A 274 9.58 -3.55 -33.70
C GLN A 274 9.08 -2.70 -32.54
N ASP A 275 9.95 -2.42 -31.56
CA ASP A 275 9.70 -1.44 -30.50
C ASP A 275 10.04 0.01 -30.94
N ASP A 276 9.77 0.98 -30.08
CA ASP A 276 10.06 2.40 -30.29
C ASP A 276 11.57 2.73 -30.41
N LYS A 277 12.44 1.76 -30.08
CA LYS A 277 13.90 1.86 -30.20
C LYS A 277 14.41 1.23 -31.51
N GLY A 278 13.59 0.47 -32.22
CA GLY A 278 13.93 -0.24 -33.45
C GLY A 278 14.35 -1.70 -33.22
N ASN A 279 14.21 -2.23 -32.01
CA ASN A 279 14.53 -3.63 -31.71
C ASN A 279 13.40 -4.54 -32.19
N ALA A 280 13.76 -5.67 -32.81
CA ALA A 280 12.79 -6.66 -33.25
C ALA A 280 12.18 -7.46 -32.08
N ILE A 281 10.89 -7.77 -32.19
CA ILE A 281 10.10 -8.58 -31.26
C ILE A 281 9.58 -9.80 -32.04
N ALA A 282 10.37 -10.86 -32.08
CA ALA A 282 10.14 -12.02 -32.92
C ALA A 282 9.13 -13.02 -32.33
N ASP A 283 8.95 -13.05 -31.00
CA ASP A 283 8.13 -14.08 -30.35
C ASP A 283 7.32 -13.59 -29.13
N ALA A 284 6.39 -14.42 -28.68
CA ALA A 284 5.50 -14.14 -27.57
C ALA A 284 6.21 -13.97 -26.21
N LYS A 285 7.41 -14.53 -26.07
CA LYS A 285 8.24 -14.37 -24.86
C LYS A 285 8.87 -12.99 -24.86
N GLN A 286 9.47 -12.55 -25.96
CA GLN A 286 10.03 -11.20 -26.11
C GLN A 286 8.95 -10.13 -25.93
N ALA A 287 7.75 -10.34 -26.48
CA ALA A 287 6.59 -9.47 -26.22
C ALA A 287 6.24 -9.38 -24.72
N GLY A 288 6.23 -10.53 -24.03
CA GLY A 288 6.01 -10.57 -22.58
C GLY A 288 7.10 -9.84 -21.81
N ASP A 289 8.37 -10.09 -22.16
CA ASP A 289 9.53 -9.53 -21.49
C ASP A 289 9.58 -7.99 -21.66
N LEU A 290 9.33 -7.46 -22.86
CA LEU A 290 9.27 -6.01 -23.09
C LEU A 290 8.26 -5.34 -22.15
N VAL A 291 7.05 -5.89 -22.08
CA VAL A 291 5.99 -5.31 -21.24
C VAL A 291 6.31 -5.44 -19.75
N GLN A 292 6.82 -6.59 -19.31
CA GLN A 292 7.05 -6.87 -17.88
C GLN A 292 8.32 -6.21 -17.35
N LEU A 293 9.36 -6.08 -18.17
CA LEU A 293 10.69 -5.60 -17.76
C LEU A 293 10.91 -4.12 -18.09
N GLU A 294 10.31 -3.59 -19.16
CA GLU A 294 10.54 -2.20 -19.60
C GLU A 294 9.31 -1.30 -19.44
N TRP A 295 8.13 -1.76 -19.83
CA TRP A 295 6.92 -0.90 -19.81
C TRP A 295 6.28 -0.82 -18.42
N ARG A 296 6.46 -1.83 -17.57
CA ARG A 296 5.76 -2.00 -16.29
C ARG A 296 5.78 -0.74 -15.42
N ASP A 297 6.91 -0.07 -15.31
CA ASP A 297 7.07 1.11 -14.45
C ASP A 297 6.43 2.37 -15.05
N GLN A 298 6.13 2.36 -16.36
CA GLN A 298 5.48 3.47 -17.07
C GLN A 298 3.94 3.39 -17.01
N LEU A 299 3.36 2.20 -16.80
CA LEU A 299 1.90 2.00 -16.89
C LEU A 299 1.13 2.69 -15.76
N HIS A 300 1.72 2.86 -14.56
CA HIS A 300 1.07 3.47 -13.40
C HIS A 300 -0.38 2.97 -13.16
N SER A 301 -0.56 1.66 -13.33
CA SER A 301 -1.86 1.01 -13.41
C SER A 301 -2.69 1.15 -12.15
N ARG A 302 -3.96 1.52 -12.31
CA ARG A 302 -4.95 1.64 -11.24
C ARG A 302 -6.21 0.90 -11.65
N LYS A 303 -6.56 -0.13 -10.88
CA LYS A 303 -7.89 -0.74 -10.91
C LYS A 303 -8.74 -0.21 -9.75
N PRO A 304 -10.06 -0.01 -9.94
CA PRO A 304 -10.96 0.29 -8.85
C PRO A 304 -10.91 -0.85 -7.82
N ARG A 305 -10.98 -0.45 -6.55
CA ARG A 305 -11.05 -1.36 -5.41
C ARG A 305 -12.25 -0.89 -4.62
N ASP A 306 -13.42 -1.17 -5.17
CA ASP A 306 -14.71 -0.78 -4.64
C ASP A 306 -15.27 -1.86 -3.72
N VAL A 307 -14.88 -3.11 -3.95
CA VAL A 307 -15.21 -4.26 -3.11
C VAL A 307 -13.97 -5.06 -2.77
N MET A 308 -13.99 -5.72 -1.61
CA MET A 308 -13.00 -6.71 -1.22
C MET A 308 -13.65 -8.05 -0.90
N HIS A 309 -12.91 -9.13 -1.17
CA HIS A 309 -13.27 -10.48 -0.77
C HIS A 309 -12.45 -10.90 0.42
N VAL A 310 -13.10 -11.06 1.57
CA VAL A 310 -12.49 -11.53 2.81
C VAL A 310 -12.92 -12.97 3.07
N ILE A 311 -11.96 -13.81 3.45
CA ILE A 311 -12.20 -15.20 3.83
C ILE A 311 -11.80 -15.38 5.28
N MET A 312 -12.72 -15.92 6.07
CA MET A 312 -12.46 -16.43 7.41
C MET A 312 -12.53 -17.94 7.37
N SER A 313 -11.61 -18.65 8.00
CA SER A 313 -11.62 -20.12 8.00
C SER A 313 -11.30 -20.69 9.37
N ALA A 314 -11.97 -21.79 9.73
CA ALA A 314 -11.64 -22.59 10.90
C ALA A 314 -11.19 -24.00 10.50
N ARG A 315 -10.57 -24.74 11.42
CA ARG A 315 -10.13 -26.12 11.21
C ARG A 315 -11.33 -27.04 11.03
N ALA A 316 -11.10 -28.16 10.35
CA ALA A 316 -12.08 -29.25 10.26
C ALA A 316 -12.55 -29.69 11.67
N GLY A 317 -13.86 -29.90 11.83
CA GLY A 317 -14.48 -30.27 13.10
C GLY A 317 -14.76 -29.11 14.06
N THR A 318 -14.56 -27.85 13.64
CA THR A 318 -15.08 -26.69 14.39
C THR A 318 -16.60 -26.64 14.27
N ASP A 319 -17.30 -26.27 15.34
CA ASP A 319 -18.74 -26.03 15.30
C ASP A 319 -19.08 -24.95 14.26
N VAL A 320 -19.89 -25.33 13.28
CA VAL A 320 -20.21 -24.52 12.10
C VAL A 320 -21.09 -23.33 12.45
N GLN A 321 -22.06 -23.50 13.36
CA GLN A 321 -22.98 -22.44 13.76
C GLN A 321 -22.30 -21.43 14.69
N ALA A 322 -21.49 -21.92 15.64
CA ALA A 322 -20.67 -21.08 16.49
C ALA A 322 -19.66 -20.26 15.64
N PHE A 323 -19.06 -20.88 14.61
CA PHE A 323 -18.14 -20.17 13.72
C PHE A 323 -18.87 -19.14 12.85
N HIS A 324 -20.08 -19.45 12.38
CA HIS A 324 -20.91 -18.50 11.65
C HIS A 324 -21.28 -17.29 12.51
N ALA A 325 -21.67 -17.51 13.77
CA ALA A 325 -21.95 -16.44 14.72
C ALA A 325 -20.71 -15.59 15.04
N ALA A 326 -19.55 -16.22 15.23
CA ALA A 326 -18.29 -15.51 15.42
C ALA A 326 -17.89 -14.67 14.21
N ALA A 327 -18.12 -15.17 12.98
CA ALA A 327 -17.87 -14.43 11.75
C ALA A 327 -18.82 -13.23 11.62
N ARG A 328 -20.11 -13.39 11.96
CA ARG A 328 -21.09 -12.30 11.99
C ARG A 328 -20.63 -11.17 12.93
N ASP A 329 -20.28 -11.50 14.17
CA ASP A 329 -19.85 -10.51 15.15
C ASP A 329 -18.52 -9.83 14.74
N PHE A 330 -17.62 -10.59 14.13
CA PHE A 330 -16.39 -10.06 13.56
C PHE A 330 -16.66 -9.03 12.45
N LEU A 331 -17.53 -9.37 11.48
CA LEU A 331 -17.88 -8.49 10.37
C LEU A 331 -18.59 -7.22 10.89
N ALA A 332 -19.53 -7.38 11.82
CA ALA A 332 -20.25 -6.27 12.43
C ALA A 332 -19.33 -5.29 13.16
N GLN A 333 -18.27 -5.79 13.82
CA GLN A 333 -17.30 -4.94 14.52
C GLN A 333 -16.27 -4.30 13.59
N GLU A 334 -15.61 -5.08 12.71
CA GLU A 334 -14.53 -4.54 11.88
C GLU A 334 -15.03 -3.72 10.69
N PHE A 335 -16.25 -3.97 10.22
CA PHE A 335 -16.85 -3.31 9.07
C PHE A 335 -18.11 -2.55 9.43
N ILE A 336 -18.18 -2.04 10.65
CA ILE A 336 -19.26 -1.16 11.09
C ILE A 336 -19.44 0.02 10.14
N GLY A 337 -20.68 0.25 9.71
CA GLY A 337 -21.03 1.30 8.75
C GLY A 337 -20.69 0.98 7.28
N HIS A 338 -20.06 -0.17 7.00
CA HIS A 338 -19.87 -0.66 5.64
C HIS A 338 -20.94 -1.69 5.28
N ARG A 339 -21.32 -1.71 4.00
CA ARG A 339 -22.20 -2.76 3.47
C ARG A 339 -21.39 -4.00 3.19
N TYR A 340 -21.93 -5.15 3.57
CA TYR A 340 -21.31 -6.42 3.27
C TYR A 340 -22.34 -7.52 3.12
N VAL A 341 -21.97 -8.54 2.36
CA VAL A 341 -22.70 -9.79 2.30
C VAL A 341 -21.74 -10.94 2.54
N PHE A 342 -22.18 -11.98 3.21
CA PHE A 342 -21.33 -13.13 3.51
C PHE A 342 -22.10 -14.45 3.45
N SER A 343 -21.37 -15.53 3.18
CA SER A 343 -21.91 -16.87 3.07
C SER A 343 -21.01 -17.86 3.77
N LEU A 344 -21.60 -18.76 4.54
CA LEU A 344 -20.93 -19.88 5.17
C LEU A 344 -20.82 -21.05 4.19
N HIS A 345 -19.61 -21.55 4.00
CA HIS A 345 -19.31 -22.76 3.23
C HIS A 345 -18.95 -23.87 4.20
N ASP A 346 -19.87 -24.81 4.34
CA ASP A 346 -19.69 -26.06 5.07
C ASP A 346 -19.40 -27.17 4.06
N PRO A 347 -18.21 -27.79 4.08
CA PRO A 347 -17.87 -28.87 3.16
C PRO A 347 -18.79 -30.09 3.21
N SER A 348 -19.58 -30.26 4.28
CA SER A 348 -20.57 -31.34 4.38
C SER A 348 -21.86 -31.03 3.60
N LEU A 349 -22.17 -29.76 3.40
CA LEU A 349 -23.38 -29.28 2.71
C LEU A 349 -23.09 -28.75 1.30
N ASP A 350 -21.92 -28.14 1.10
CA ASP A 350 -21.38 -27.69 -0.19
C ASP A 350 -19.97 -28.29 -0.38
N PRO A 351 -19.88 -29.59 -0.72
CA PRO A 351 -18.61 -30.21 -1.03
C PRO A 351 -18.07 -29.63 -2.35
N LYS A 352 -16.80 -29.21 -2.33
CA LYS A 352 -16.08 -28.91 -3.57
C LYS A 352 -15.91 -30.18 -4.40
N ALA A 353 -16.12 -30.05 -5.70
CA ALA A 353 -15.88 -31.12 -6.65
C ALA A 353 -14.39 -31.52 -6.65
N GLU A 354 -14.09 -32.78 -6.97
CA GLU A 354 -12.71 -33.31 -6.88
C GLU A 354 -11.74 -32.57 -7.83
N ASP A 355 -12.24 -32.09 -8.96
CA ASP A 355 -11.54 -31.28 -9.95
C ASP A 355 -11.28 -29.83 -9.51
N ALA A 356 -11.89 -29.36 -8.42
CA ALA A 356 -11.59 -28.07 -7.79
C ALA A 356 -10.45 -28.17 -6.76
N GLY A 357 -10.18 -29.36 -6.21
CA GLY A 357 -8.99 -29.63 -5.39
C GLY A 357 -9.25 -30.09 -3.94
N GLY A 358 -8.18 -30.61 -3.34
CA GLY A 358 -8.20 -31.68 -2.33
C GLY A 358 -8.68 -31.51 -0.89
N LYS A 359 -9.29 -32.60 -0.40
CA LYS A 359 -9.17 -33.34 0.89
C LYS A 359 -9.04 -32.65 2.25
N ARG A 360 -8.95 -31.32 2.37
CA ARG A 360 -9.11 -30.65 3.67
C ARG A 360 -10.41 -29.85 3.66
N PRO A 361 -11.56 -30.53 3.65
CA PRO A 361 -12.83 -29.88 3.91
C PRO A 361 -12.70 -29.15 5.24
N HIS A 362 -12.88 -27.83 5.21
CA HIS A 362 -12.91 -27.02 6.40
C HIS A 362 -13.96 -25.93 6.24
N VAL A 363 -14.60 -25.57 7.35
CA VAL A 363 -15.61 -24.51 7.36
C VAL A 363 -14.95 -23.17 7.11
N HIS A 364 -15.54 -22.39 6.22
CA HIS A 364 -15.07 -21.05 5.91
C HIS A 364 -16.23 -20.13 5.57
N VAL A 365 -16.05 -18.85 5.85
CA VAL A 365 -17.00 -17.79 5.51
C VAL A 365 -16.33 -16.92 4.45
N HIS A 366 -17.05 -16.71 3.36
CA HIS A 366 -16.70 -15.72 2.35
C HIS A 366 -17.52 -14.46 2.59
N ALA A 367 -16.88 -13.30 2.69
CA ALA A 367 -17.53 -12.00 2.81
C ALA A 367 -17.11 -11.09 1.65
N ILE A 368 -18.09 -10.48 0.98
CA ILE A 368 -17.89 -9.41 0.02
C ILE A 368 -18.25 -8.11 0.73
N VAL A 369 -17.29 -7.20 0.83
CA VAL A 369 -17.42 -5.97 1.62
C VAL A 369 -17.19 -4.76 0.72
N ALA A 370 -18.08 -3.78 0.78
CA ALA A 370 -17.89 -2.49 0.13
C ALA A 370 -16.73 -1.73 0.81
N MET A 371 -15.73 -1.36 0.02
CA MET A 371 -14.53 -0.67 0.50
C MET A 371 -14.81 0.73 1.03
N ARG A 372 -15.95 1.31 0.65
CA ARG A 372 -16.40 2.63 1.09
C ARG A 372 -17.74 2.52 1.84
N SER A 373 -17.87 3.20 2.96
CA SER A 373 -19.14 3.33 3.69
C SER A 373 -20.08 4.32 3.00
N ASP A 374 -21.35 4.33 3.39
CA ASP A 374 -22.30 5.37 2.98
C ASP A 374 -21.87 6.78 3.46
N ALA A 375 -21.13 6.87 4.56
CA ALA A 375 -20.53 8.12 5.06
C ALA A 375 -19.25 8.53 4.29
N GLY A 376 -18.73 7.65 3.44
CA GLY A 376 -17.57 7.91 2.60
C GLY A 376 -16.24 7.41 3.16
N ASP A 377 -16.22 6.80 4.35
CA ASP A 377 -15.05 6.22 4.99
C ASP A 377 -14.52 5.03 4.19
N ARG A 378 -13.20 4.82 4.19
CA ARG A 378 -12.56 3.74 3.44
C ARG A 378 -11.91 2.72 4.36
N ILE A 379 -12.07 1.44 4.03
CA ILE A 379 -11.43 0.35 4.78
C ILE A 379 -9.91 0.39 4.61
N GLU A 380 -9.20 0.34 5.73
CA GLU A 380 -7.74 0.18 5.78
C GLU A 380 -7.36 -1.30 5.56
N THR A 381 -6.45 -1.56 4.61
CA THR A 381 -5.99 -2.92 4.27
C THR A 381 -4.47 -3.08 4.46
N THR A 382 -3.94 -2.55 5.56
CA THR A 382 -2.52 -2.63 5.91
C THR A 382 -2.18 -3.91 6.67
N ILE A 383 -0.90 -4.27 6.77
CA ILE A 383 -0.45 -5.44 7.54
C ILE A 383 -0.93 -5.38 9.01
N PRO A 384 -0.83 -4.24 9.72
CA PRO A 384 -1.41 -4.07 11.05
C PRO A 384 -2.93 -4.30 11.09
N ALA A 385 -3.70 -3.79 10.11
CA ALA A 385 -5.13 -4.03 10.04
C ALA A 385 -5.47 -5.53 9.96
N PHE A 386 -4.78 -6.30 9.11
CA PHE A 386 -4.97 -7.75 9.04
C PHE A 386 -4.57 -8.48 10.33
N ARG A 387 -3.62 -7.95 11.09
CA ARG A 387 -3.26 -8.48 12.40
C ARG A 387 -4.41 -8.25 13.39
N ARG A 388 -4.93 -7.02 13.43
CA ARG A 388 -6.13 -6.65 14.22
C ARG A 388 -7.31 -7.54 13.88
N TRP A 389 -7.62 -7.74 12.59
CA TRP A 389 -8.74 -8.59 12.17
C TRP A 389 -8.64 -10.02 12.69
N ARG A 390 -7.43 -10.60 12.74
CA ARG A 390 -7.22 -11.94 13.31
C ARG A 390 -7.38 -11.96 14.83
N VAL A 391 -7.03 -10.87 15.51
CA VAL A 391 -7.28 -10.70 16.95
C VAL A 391 -8.78 -10.61 17.21
N THR A 392 -9.50 -9.78 16.46
CA THR A 392 -10.96 -9.65 16.60
C THR A 392 -11.68 -10.96 16.29
N LEU A 393 -11.29 -11.68 15.24
CA LEU A 393 -11.87 -13.00 14.95
C LEU A 393 -11.61 -14.00 16.09
N ALA A 394 -10.39 -14.01 16.66
CA ALA A 394 -10.05 -14.87 17.80
C ALA A 394 -10.91 -14.54 19.03
N GLU A 395 -11.07 -13.25 19.35
CA GLU A 395 -11.92 -12.77 20.44
C GLU A 395 -13.39 -13.20 20.25
N LYS A 396 -13.97 -12.98 19.07
CA LYS A 396 -15.36 -13.39 18.79
C LYS A 396 -15.51 -14.91 18.80
N ALA A 397 -14.54 -15.64 18.26
CA ALA A 397 -14.52 -17.09 18.33
C ALA A 397 -14.56 -17.59 19.79
N HIS A 398 -13.80 -16.97 20.70
CA HIS A 398 -13.83 -17.30 22.13
C HIS A 398 -15.19 -17.05 22.77
N THR A 399 -15.87 -15.94 22.46
CA THR A 399 -17.25 -15.66 22.93
C THR A 399 -18.23 -16.76 22.51
N HIS A 400 -17.99 -17.39 21.36
CA HIS A 400 -18.79 -18.50 20.83
C HIS A 400 -18.20 -19.89 21.17
N GLY A 401 -17.31 -19.99 22.16
CA GLY A 401 -16.77 -21.26 22.65
C GLY A 401 -15.75 -21.94 21.74
N ILE A 402 -15.19 -21.22 20.75
CA ILE A 402 -14.17 -21.71 19.84
C ILE A 402 -12.80 -21.17 20.30
N GLY A 403 -11.97 -22.03 20.89
CA GLY A 403 -10.59 -21.69 21.22
C GLY A 403 -9.78 -21.36 19.96
N MET A 404 -9.50 -20.07 19.74
CA MET A 404 -8.86 -19.58 18.53
C MET A 404 -7.89 -18.43 18.86
N GLU A 405 -6.73 -18.40 18.22
CA GLU A 405 -5.66 -17.44 18.51
C GLU A 405 -5.06 -16.85 17.25
N MET A 406 -4.79 -15.55 17.25
CA MET A 406 -3.92 -14.97 16.22
C MET A 406 -2.56 -15.65 16.27
N THR A 407 -1.96 -15.96 15.10
CA THR A 407 -0.62 -16.56 15.03
C THR A 407 0.25 -15.84 14.00
N ASP A 408 1.55 -15.75 14.29
CA ASP A 408 2.58 -15.27 13.36
C ASP A 408 3.58 -16.39 13.06
N ARG A 409 4.03 -16.51 11.80
CA ARG A 409 4.99 -17.54 11.39
C ARG A 409 6.31 -17.45 12.15
N ARG A 410 6.72 -16.25 12.59
CA ARG A 410 7.93 -16.00 13.36
C ARG A 410 7.88 -16.65 14.74
N GLU A 411 6.69 -16.86 15.29
CA GLU A 411 6.47 -17.47 16.61
C GLU A 411 6.80 -18.96 16.62
N ARG A 412 6.84 -19.61 15.45
CA ARG A 412 7.06 -21.06 15.30
C ARG A 412 8.12 -21.42 14.26
N ALA A 413 8.88 -20.44 13.77
CA ALA A 413 9.78 -20.59 12.62
C ALA A 413 9.13 -21.33 11.44
N SER A 414 7.88 -21.00 11.10
CA SER A 414 7.18 -21.65 9.99
C SER A 414 7.61 -21.08 8.65
N SER A 415 7.72 -21.95 7.64
CA SER A 415 7.99 -21.54 6.26
C SER A 415 6.94 -20.56 5.73
N ALA A 416 7.41 -19.57 4.96
CA ALA A 416 6.58 -18.58 4.28
C ALA A 416 5.57 -19.27 3.34
N ALA A 417 4.39 -18.68 3.20
CA ALA A 417 3.45 -19.11 2.17
C ALA A 417 4.01 -18.86 0.76
N TYR A 418 3.55 -19.65 -0.19
CA TYR A 418 3.72 -19.40 -1.61
C TYR A 418 2.48 -18.69 -2.17
N THR A 419 2.67 -17.91 -3.23
CA THR A 419 1.59 -17.22 -3.95
C THR A 419 1.16 -18.02 -5.18
N ARG A 420 0.01 -17.68 -5.78
CA ARG A 420 -0.47 -18.29 -7.03
C ARG A 420 0.59 -18.22 -8.13
N ASN A 421 1.19 -17.05 -8.35
CA ASN A 421 2.17 -16.86 -9.43
C ASN A 421 3.50 -17.62 -9.19
N GLN A 422 3.68 -18.21 -8.01
CA GLN A 422 4.86 -19.01 -7.67
C GLN A 422 4.66 -20.49 -7.98
N VAL A 423 3.42 -20.98 -8.09
CA VAL A 423 3.17 -22.42 -8.25
C VAL A 423 2.04 -22.67 -9.22
N ARG A 424 2.09 -23.79 -9.95
CA ARG A 424 1.01 -24.27 -10.81
C ARG A 424 0.55 -25.65 -10.33
N PRO A 425 -0.76 -25.95 -10.30
CA PRO A 425 -1.26 -27.26 -9.92
C PRO A 425 -0.86 -28.29 -10.97
N THR A 426 -0.42 -29.47 -10.51
CA THR A 426 -0.06 -30.60 -11.37
C THR A 426 -0.96 -31.81 -11.15
N SER A 427 -1.56 -31.93 -9.97
CA SER A 427 -2.53 -32.96 -9.66
C SER A 427 -3.53 -32.46 -8.63
N ARG A 428 -4.80 -32.80 -8.83
CA ARG A 428 -5.90 -32.51 -7.91
C ARG A 428 -6.37 -33.76 -7.16
N ALA A 429 -5.80 -34.92 -7.48
CA ALA A 429 -6.09 -36.17 -6.78
C ALA A 429 -5.57 -36.11 -5.34
N GLY A 430 -6.46 -36.20 -4.36
CA GLY A 430 -6.10 -35.99 -2.96
C GLY A 430 -5.71 -34.52 -2.73
N ARG A 431 -4.68 -34.23 -1.92
CA ARG A 431 -4.28 -32.83 -1.69
C ARG A 431 -3.65 -32.24 -2.94
N THR A 432 -4.19 -31.13 -3.45
CA THR A 432 -3.69 -30.46 -4.66
C THR A 432 -2.17 -30.31 -4.62
N GLN A 433 -1.50 -30.96 -5.56
CA GLN A 433 -0.06 -30.91 -5.76
C GLN A 433 0.25 -29.78 -6.73
N HIS A 434 1.34 -29.07 -6.45
CA HIS A 434 1.80 -27.99 -7.31
C HIS A 434 3.28 -28.18 -7.64
N GLU A 435 3.69 -27.57 -8.75
CA GLU A 435 5.06 -27.39 -9.18
C GLU A 435 5.38 -25.89 -9.17
N GLY A 436 6.60 -25.52 -8.78
CA GLY A 436 7.05 -24.14 -8.77
C GLY A 436 7.28 -23.60 -10.18
N THR A 437 6.87 -22.35 -10.43
CA THR A 437 7.12 -21.64 -11.70
C THR A 437 8.59 -21.26 -11.90
N SER A 438 9.44 -21.47 -10.88
CA SER A 438 10.88 -21.29 -10.91
C SER A 438 11.56 -22.16 -9.84
N PRO A 439 12.88 -22.40 -9.91
CA PRO A 439 13.60 -23.15 -8.86
C PRO A 439 13.44 -22.54 -7.46
N ALA A 440 13.37 -21.21 -7.35
CA ALA A 440 13.14 -20.53 -6.08
C ALA A 440 11.72 -20.77 -5.55
N ALA A 441 10.74 -20.77 -6.45
CA ALA A 441 9.36 -21.03 -6.10
C ALA A 441 9.11 -22.50 -5.73
N GLN A 442 9.77 -23.44 -6.42
CA GLN A 442 9.76 -24.86 -6.07
C GLN A 442 10.32 -25.07 -4.66
N ARG A 443 11.50 -24.51 -4.35
CA ARG A 443 12.09 -24.56 -3.00
C ARG A 443 11.13 -24.03 -1.93
N ARG A 444 10.41 -22.93 -2.22
CA ARG A 444 9.42 -22.35 -1.29
C ARG A 444 8.22 -23.27 -1.10
N TYR A 445 7.69 -23.84 -2.18
CA TYR A 445 6.60 -24.80 -2.15
C TYR A 445 6.98 -26.03 -1.31
N ASP A 446 8.14 -26.64 -1.59
CA ASP A 446 8.65 -27.80 -0.86
C ASP A 446 8.87 -27.50 0.61
N ALA A 447 9.48 -26.34 0.92
CA ALA A 447 9.68 -25.90 2.29
C ALA A 447 8.36 -25.71 3.04
N LYS A 448 7.33 -25.14 2.38
CA LYS A 448 6.01 -24.96 2.97
C LYS A 448 5.28 -26.30 3.16
N ARG A 449 5.37 -27.21 2.19
CA ARG A 449 4.70 -28.52 2.22
C ARG A 449 5.30 -29.47 3.24
N ALA A 450 6.63 -29.48 3.37
CA ALA A 450 7.35 -30.23 4.39
C ALA A 450 7.43 -29.51 5.74
N ASP A 451 6.78 -28.34 5.88
CA ASP A 451 6.82 -27.48 7.07
C ASP A 451 8.25 -27.26 7.62
N ARG A 452 9.20 -27.06 6.70
CA ARG A 452 10.62 -26.85 7.05
C ARG A 452 10.74 -25.60 7.91
N GLN A 453 11.64 -25.65 8.90
CA GLN A 453 11.88 -24.49 9.74
C GLN A 453 12.52 -23.34 8.95
N SER A 454 12.02 -22.12 9.15
CA SER A 454 12.52 -20.90 8.51
C SER A 454 12.40 -19.72 9.47
N VAL A 455 13.49 -18.98 9.66
CA VAL A 455 13.49 -17.70 10.40
C VAL A 455 13.69 -16.56 9.41
N ALA A 456 12.98 -15.46 9.65
CA ALA A 456 13.19 -14.24 8.89
C ALA A 456 14.49 -13.55 9.34
N ARG A 457 15.24 -12.99 8.38
CA ARG A 457 16.61 -12.47 8.58
C ARG A 457 16.68 -10.97 8.87
N THR A 458 15.55 -10.26 8.84
CA THR A 458 15.55 -8.83 9.18
C THR A 458 15.71 -8.65 10.69
N GLU A 459 16.36 -7.58 11.11
CA GLU A 459 16.60 -7.28 12.54
C GLU A 459 15.30 -7.29 13.35
N GLU A 460 14.28 -6.55 12.89
CA GLU A 460 12.95 -6.53 13.51
C GLU A 460 12.34 -7.93 13.65
N SER A 461 12.48 -8.78 12.62
CA SER A 461 11.94 -10.14 12.67
C SER A 461 12.71 -11.04 13.64
N MET A 462 14.02 -10.83 13.77
CA MET A 462 14.86 -11.55 14.72
C MET A 462 14.52 -11.12 16.15
N ILE A 463 14.32 -9.83 16.41
CA ILE A 463 13.84 -9.31 17.71
C ILE A 463 12.50 -9.96 18.07
N TYR A 464 11.53 -9.96 17.14
CA TYR A 464 10.23 -10.59 17.37
C TYR A 464 10.34 -12.11 17.63
N SER A 465 11.16 -12.82 16.84
CA SER A 465 11.35 -14.27 17.00
C SER A 465 12.05 -14.61 18.32
N ASN A 466 12.97 -13.76 18.78
CA ASN A 466 13.63 -13.88 20.07
C ASN A 466 12.63 -13.67 21.22
N ALA A 467 11.78 -12.65 21.15
CA ALA A 467 10.72 -12.42 22.13
C ALA A 467 9.78 -13.65 22.22
N ALA A 468 9.33 -14.17 21.06
CA ALA A 468 8.51 -15.37 21.01
C ALA A 468 9.23 -16.59 21.64
N ARG A 469 10.53 -16.76 21.37
CA ARG A 469 11.33 -17.83 22.00
C ARG A 469 11.34 -17.72 23.52
N GLN A 470 11.48 -16.53 24.08
CA GLN A 470 11.48 -16.32 25.54
C GLN A 470 10.14 -16.67 26.19
N GLU A 471 9.04 -16.38 25.51
CA GLU A 471 7.72 -16.77 26.00
C GLU A 471 7.47 -18.28 25.89
N TRP A 472 7.91 -18.94 24.82
CA TRP A 472 7.90 -20.40 24.75
C TRP A 472 8.77 -21.06 25.82
N LEU A 473 9.96 -20.51 26.11
CA LEU A 473 10.84 -20.94 27.22
C LEU A 473 10.13 -20.84 28.57
N THR A 474 9.39 -19.75 28.78
CA THR A 474 8.62 -19.56 30.01
C THR A 474 7.54 -20.63 30.14
N LEU A 475 6.79 -20.92 29.08
CA LEU A 475 5.76 -21.97 29.08
C LEU A 475 6.33 -23.38 29.22
N ALA A 476 7.48 -23.67 28.60
CA ALA A 476 8.13 -24.97 28.75
C ALA A 476 8.56 -25.25 30.21
N ARG A 477 8.98 -24.21 30.93
CA ARG A 477 9.44 -24.30 32.32
C ARG A 477 8.31 -24.22 33.34
N LYS A 478 7.39 -23.26 33.16
CA LYS A 478 6.37 -22.85 34.14
C LYS A 478 4.94 -23.19 33.72
N GLY A 479 4.74 -23.83 32.57
CA GLY A 479 3.42 -24.25 32.12
C GLY A 479 2.75 -25.16 33.15
N GLN A 480 1.46 -24.93 33.41
CA GLN A 480 0.73 -25.68 34.42
C GLN A 480 0.46 -27.13 33.99
N ASP A 481 0.19 -27.33 32.70
CA ASP A 481 -0.06 -28.63 32.10
C ASP A 481 1.21 -29.25 31.47
N SER A 482 1.33 -30.57 31.60
CA SER A 482 2.38 -31.37 30.97
C SER A 482 2.37 -31.29 29.45
N GLY A 483 1.19 -31.23 28.82
CA GLY A 483 1.01 -31.04 27.39
C GLY A 483 1.51 -29.67 26.93
N VAL A 484 1.13 -28.61 27.65
CA VAL A 484 1.61 -27.24 27.40
C VAL A 484 3.13 -27.13 27.50
N ARG A 485 3.73 -27.72 28.54
CA ARG A 485 5.19 -27.72 28.71
C ARG A 485 5.92 -28.45 27.59
N ARG A 486 5.38 -29.61 27.16
CA ARG A 486 5.91 -30.38 26.04
C ARG A 486 5.82 -29.60 24.73
N PHE A 487 4.66 -29.02 24.44
CA PHE A 487 4.46 -28.22 23.23
C PHE A 487 5.41 -27.03 23.18
N GLY A 488 5.57 -26.30 24.29
CA GLY A 488 6.54 -25.21 24.40
C GLY A 488 7.98 -25.69 24.15
N SER A 489 8.36 -26.83 24.72
CA SER A 489 9.67 -27.46 24.49
C SER A 489 9.92 -27.78 23.02
N ASP A 490 8.90 -28.29 22.32
CA ASP A 490 9.00 -28.60 20.89
C ASP A 490 9.11 -27.32 20.03
N GLN A 491 8.43 -26.23 20.39
CA GLN A 491 8.59 -24.94 19.70
C GLN A 491 10.00 -24.34 19.89
N ILE A 492 10.59 -24.49 21.08
CA ILE A 492 11.97 -24.03 21.35
C ILE A 492 12.97 -24.78 20.48
N LYS A 493 12.91 -26.12 20.49
CA LYS A 493 13.77 -26.97 19.64
C LYS A 493 13.66 -26.57 18.18
N ARG A 494 12.44 -26.25 17.74
CA ARG A 494 12.14 -25.80 16.38
C ARG A 494 12.80 -24.45 16.06
N LEU A 495 12.69 -23.45 16.94
CA LEU A 495 13.31 -22.12 16.78
C LEU A 495 14.84 -22.18 16.84
N GLU A 496 15.40 -22.98 17.75
CA GLU A 496 16.85 -23.18 17.89
C GLU A 496 17.44 -23.86 16.64
N SER A 497 16.82 -24.94 16.17
CA SER A 497 17.23 -25.64 14.93
C SER A 497 17.19 -24.73 13.71
N ALA A 498 16.24 -23.80 13.67
CA ALA A 498 16.12 -22.84 12.58
C ALA A 498 17.22 -21.78 12.63
N THR A 499 17.57 -21.32 13.85
CA THR A 499 18.60 -20.31 14.09
C THR A 499 20.01 -20.89 13.87
N SER A 500 20.26 -22.14 14.30
CA SER A 500 21.54 -22.82 14.11
C SER A 500 21.84 -23.06 12.62
N ARG A 501 20.82 -23.42 11.83
CA ARG A 501 20.95 -23.52 10.35
C ARG A 501 21.31 -22.20 9.69
N ILE A 502 20.85 -21.07 10.21
CA ILE A 502 21.26 -19.76 9.69
C ILE A 502 22.73 -19.53 9.99
N LYS A 503 23.16 -19.76 11.24
CA LYS A 503 24.56 -19.62 11.65
C LYS A 503 25.48 -20.56 10.86
N SER A 504 25.06 -21.79 10.59
CA SER A 504 25.85 -22.74 9.79
C SER A 504 25.95 -22.33 8.33
N VAL A 505 24.85 -21.87 7.71
CA VAL A 505 24.85 -21.36 6.32
C VAL A 505 25.65 -20.04 6.21
N GLU A 506 25.64 -19.21 7.24
CA GLU A 506 26.48 -17.99 7.30
C GLU A 506 27.96 -18.33 7.49
N ALA A 507 28.28 -19.36 8.29
CA ALA A 507 29.65 -19.86 8.47
C ALA A 507 30.19 -20.57 7.22
N GLU A 508 29.39 -21.40 6.56
CA GLU A 508 29.74 -22.08 5.29
C GLU A 508 29.78 -21.09 4.11
N GLY A 509 28.90 -20.09 4.11
CA GLY A 509 28.87 -19.01 3.12
C GLY A 509 30.04 -18.02 3.22
N SER A 510 30.86 -18.14 4.27
CA SER A 510 32.09 -17.36 4.42
C SER A 510 33.25 -17.91 3.57
N GLY A 511 33.07 -19.04 2.87
CA GLY A 511 33.98 -19.54 1.85
C GLY A 511 33.53 -19.15 0.43
N ASN A 512 34.12 -18.08 -0.12
CA ASN A 512 34.14 -17.63 -1.52
C ASN A 512 32.83 -17.47 -2.34
N GLY A 513 31.66 -17.97 -1.91
CA GLY A 513 30.41 -17.93 -2.68
C GLY A 513 29.48 -16.73 -2.41
N ASN A 514 29.65 -16.06 -1.26
CA ASN A 514 28.71 -15.02 -0.79
C ASN A 514 29.18 -13.58 -1.05
N SER A 515 30.47 -13.38 -1.37
CA SER A 515 31.04 -12.05 -1.64
C SER A 515 30.37 -11.36 -2.84
N TYR A 516 30.00 -12.11 -3.88
CA TYR A 516 29.35 -11.53 -5.07
C TYR A 516 27.90 -11.05 -4.80
N SER A 517 27.12 -11.76 -3.99
CA SER A 517 25.74 -11.35 -3.65
C SER A 517 25.71 -10.15 -2.71
N GLN A 518 26.64 -10.09 -1.77
CA GLN A 518 26.80 -8.95 -0.87
C GLN A 518 27.34 -7.72 -1.61
N PHE A 519 28.32 -7.91 -2.49
CA PHE A 519 28.80 -6.89 -3.41
C PHE A 519 27.66 -6.32 -4.28
N ARG A 520 26.84 -7.17 -4.91
CA ARG A 520 25.66 -6.74 -5.68
C ARG A 520 24.65 -5.94 -4.84
N THR A 521 24.41 -6.37 -3.60
CA THR A 521 23.47 -5.68 -2.70
C THR A 521 23.99 -4.29 -2.31
N ASN A 522 25.28 -4.18 -2.00
CA ASN A 522 25.90 -2.90 -1.65
C ASN A 522 26.02 -1.97 -2.88
N LEU A 523 26.22 -2.52 -4.07
CA LEU A 523 26.21 -1.76 -5.32
C LEU A 523 24.81 -1.18 -5.63
N VAL A 524 23.74 -1.94 -5.38
CA VAL A 524 22.35 -1.43 -5.51
C VAL A 524 22.06 -0.35 -4.46
N LYS A 525 22.57 -0.48 -3.23
CA LYS A 525 22.45 0.58 -2.21
C LYS A 525 23.19 1.85 -2.62
N LEU A 526 24.41 1.73 -3.14
CA LEU A 526 25.17 2.85 -3.70
C LEU A 526 24.40 3.54 -4.83
N MET A 527 23.84 2.75 -5.76
CA MET A 527 23.01 3.27 -6.86
C MET A 527 21.80 4.06 -6.34
N LYS A 528 21.15 3.57 -5.29
CA LYS A 528 19.99 4.23 -4.68
C LYS A 528 20.38 5.57 -4.04
N VAL A 529 21.43 5.59 -3.21
CA VAL A 529 21.91 6.82 -2.54
C VAL A 529 22.29 7.89 -3.55
N VAL A 530 22.90 7.49 -4.66
CA VAL A 530 23.27 8.43 -5.73
C VAL A 530 22.04 8.89 -6.52
N SER A 531 21.13 7.96 -6.86
CA SER A 531 19.91 8.31 -7.62
C SER A 531 18.95 9.19 -6.81
N GLU A 532 18.99 9.13 -5.47
CA GLU A 532 18.31 10.07 -4.58
C GLU A 532 18.78 11.53 -4.79
N GLY A 533 19.95 11.75 -5.38
CA GLY A 533 20.45 13.06 -5.79
C GLY A 533 19.73 13.69 -7.01
N GLU A 534 19.07 12.88 -7.86
CA GLU A 534 18.31 13.37 -9.03
C GLU A 534 17.03 14.12 -8.62
N THR A 535 16.45 13.76 -7.46
CA THR A 535 15.26 14.42 -6.89
C THR A 535 15.51 15.78 -6.25
N MET A 536 16.77 16.22 -6.13
CA MET A 536 17.15 17.33 -5.25
C MET A 536 17.78 18.48 -6.03
N ARG A 537 16.97 19.21 -6.82
CA ARG A 537 17.39 20.43 -7.54
C ARG A 537 17.57 21.66 -6.64
N HIS A 538 17.33 21.56 -5.33
CA HIS A 538 17.34 22.67 -4.37
C HIS A 538 17.90 22.27 -2.99
N MET A 539 19.07 21.64 -2.95
CA MET A 539 19.75 21.36 -1.68
C MET A 539 20.51 22.60 -1.21
N THR A 540 20.38 22.90 0.08
CA THR A 540 21.27 23.81 0.80
C THR A 540 22.67 23.21 0.92
N ARG A 541 23.68 24.03 1.20
CA ARG A 541 25.06 23.57 1.39
C ARG A 541 25.19 22.48 2.45
N GLN A 542 24.49 22.63 3.57
CA GLN A 542 24.49 21.66 4.68
C GLN A 542 23.86 20.31 4.28
N GLU A 543 22.79 20.33 3.48
CA GLU A 543 22.16 19.11 2.97
C GLU A 543 23.05 18.40 1.94
N PHE A 544 23.81 19.17 1.15
CA PHE A 544 24.78 18.63 0.19
C PHE A 544 25.97 17.95 0.89
N GLU A 545 26.51 18.54 1.96
CA GLU A 545 27.57 17.92 2.78
C GLU A 545 27.08 16.61 3.42
N GLY A 546 25.83 16.58 3.90
CA GLY A 546 25.20 15.36 4.39
C GLY A 546 25.04 14.28 3.31
N TYR A 547 24.75 14.68 2.07
CA TYR A 547 24.68 13.78 0.91
C TYR A 547 26.06 13.21 0.54
N GLU A 548 27.09 14.05 0.46
CA GLU A 548 28.46 13.63 0.18
C GLU A 548 28.94 12.56 1.17
N LYS A 549 28.69 12.79 2.47
CA LYS A 549 29.04 11.84 3.52
C LYS A 549 28.33 10.48 3.34
N ARG A 550 27.07 10.48 2.91
CA ARG A 550 26.31 9.24 2.62
C ARG A 550 26.88 8.50 1.41
N VAL A 551 27.26 9.21 0.34
CA VAL A 551 27.88 8.61 -0.85
C VAL A 551 29.22 7.97 -0.50
N GLU A 552 30.11 8.67 0.22
CA GLU A 552 31.41 8.10 0.64
C GLU A 552 31.24 6.91 1.59
N THR A 553 30.27 6.96 2.50
CA THR A 553 29.95 5.83 3.39
C THR A 553 29.50 4.61 2.57
N ALA A 554 28.67 4.81 1.55
CA ALA A 554 28.21 3.74 0.68
C ALA A 554 29.35 3.16 -0.18
N LEU A 555 30.24 4.01 -0.71
CA LEU A 555 31.45 3.58 -1.43
C LEU A 555 32.36 2.74 -0.54
N PHE A 556 32.64 3.20 0.68
CA PHE A 556 33.48 2.47 1.64
C PHE A 556 32.89 1.10 2.02
N GLN A 557 31.58 1.01 2.23
CA GLN A 557 30.90 -0.26 2.52
C GLN A 557 30.91 -1.22 1.32
N ALA A 558 30.83 -0.70 0.10
CA ALA A 558 30.91 -1.49 -1.11
C ALA A 558 32.35 -2.01 -1.33
N GLU A 559 33.37 -1.18 -1.12
CA GLU A 559 34.78 -1.54 -1.28
C GLU A 559 35.20 -2.73 -0.41
N ARG A 560 34.77 -2.72 0.86
CA ARG A 560 35.10 -3.79 1.83
C ARG A 560 34.63 -5.18 1.44
N VAL A 561 33.61 -5.28 0.58
CA VAL A 561 33.02 -6.55 0.16
C VAL A 561 33.33 -6.89 -1.31
N THR A 562 34.10 -6.05 -2.01
CA THR A 562 34.46 -6.20 -3.42
C THR A 562 35.44 -7.37 -3.63
N PRO A 563 35.10 -8.37 -4.46
CA PRO A 563 36.03 -9.44 -4.86
C PRO A 563 37.26 -8.91 -5.60
N GLU A 564 38.42 -9.57 -5.47
CA GLU A 564 39.66 -9.11 -6.12
C GLU A 564 39.53 -8.92 -7.64
N ALA A 565 38.83 -9.84 -8.31
CA ALA A 565 38.57 -9.78 -9.76
C ALA A 565 37.73 -8.57 -10.20
N GLN A 566 37.06 -7.88 -9.27
CA GLN A 566 36.17 -6.74 -9.54
C GLN A 566 36.66 -5.44 -8.93
N ARG A 567 37.82 -5.44 -8.25
CA ARG A 567 38.40 -4.22 -7.69
C ARG A 567 38.64 -3.15 -8.75
N LYS A 568 39.03 -3.54 -9.96
CA LYS A 568 39.24 -2.61 -11.08
C LYS A 568 37.95 -1.91 -11.51
N SER A 569 36.91 -2.68 -11.84
CA SER A 569 35.58 -2.13 -12.17
C SER A 569 34.97 -1.33 -11.01
N PHE A 570 35.12 -1.80 -9.77
CA PHE A 570 34.67 -1.04 -8.61
C PHE A 570 35.42 0.30 -8.46
N HIS A 571 36.71 0.35 -8.76
CA HIS A 571 37.48 1.59 -8.72
C HIS A 571 37.03 2.59 -9.80
N GLU A 572 36.69 2.10 -10.99
CA GLU A 572 36.10 2.89 -12.08
C GLU A 572 34.74 3.47 -11.64
N ILE A 573 33.90 2.64 -11.01
CA ILE A 573 32.62 3.01 -10.41
C ILE A 573 32.78 4.09 -9.31
N ALA A 574 33.70 3.88 -8.38
CA ALA A 574 33.94 4.80 -7.28
C ALA A 574 34.47 6.15 -7.80
N THR A 575 35.30 6.12 -8.84
CA THR A 575 35.79 7.32 -9.53
C THR A 575 34.64 8.09 -10.17
N ALA A 576 33.79 7.41 -10.95
CA ALA A 576 32.62 8.05 -11.58
C ALA A 576 31.64 8.63 -10.56
N ALA A 577 31.44 7.95 -9.42
CA ALA A 577 30.60 8.42 -8.33
C ALA A 577 31.14 9.70 -7.68
N ARG A 578 32.44 9.75 -7.40
CA ARG A 578 33.11 10.94 -6.85
C ARG A 578 33.11 12.11 -7.82
N GLU A 579 33.35 11.84 -9.11
CA GLU A 579 33.29 12.87 -10.15
C GLU A 579 31.88 13.46 -10.28
N HIS A 580 30.83 12.65 -10.20
CA HIS A 580 29.46 13.13 -10.22
C HIS A 580 29.13 14.02 -9.02
N VAL A 581 29.55 13.63 -7.81
CA VAL A 581 29.41 14.47 -6.62
C VAL A 581 30.19 15.78 -6.78
N ASN A 582 31.40 15.74 -7.33
CA ASN A 582 32.21 16.93 -7.60
C ASN A 582 31.54 17.88 -8.63
N VAL A 583 31.02 17.36 -9.74
CA VAL A 583 30.28 18.18 -10.72
C VAL A 583 29.05 18.83 -10.08
N ARG A 584 28.38 18.12 -9.16
CA ARG A 584 27.23 18.67 -8.43
C ARG A 584 27.63 19.74 -7.42
N ARG A 585 28.77 19.58 -6.76
CA ARG A 585 29.37 20.62 -5.89
C ARG A 585 29.65 21.88 -6.69
N GLU A 586 30.32 21.75 -7.84
CA GLU A 586 30.61 22.89 -8.73
C GLU A 586 29.33 23.58 -9.22
N LEU A 587 28.30 22.83 -9.59
CA LEU A 587 27.00 23.38 -9.99
C LEU A 587 26.32 24.17 -8.87
N MET A 588 26.42 23.68 -7.63
CA MET A 588 25.89 24.37 -6.46
C MET A 588 26.69 25.65 -6.17
N GLU A 589 28.02 25.59 -6.20
CA GLU A 589 28.90 26.76 -6.05
C GLU A 589 28.69 27.81 -7.17
N LEU A 590 28.48 27.37 -8.41
CA LEU A 590 28.15 28.25 -9.54
C LEU A 590 26.80 28.94 -9.34
N ARG A 591 25.83 28.24 -8.74
CA ARG A 591 24.52 28.81 -8.40
C ARG A 591 24.61 29.85 -7.28
N GLU A 592 25.43 29.57 -6.26
CA GLU A 592 25.72 30.53 -5.20
C GLU A 592 26.45 31.77 -5.72
N ARG A 593 27.32 31.62 -6.73
CA ARG A 593 28.06 32.73 -7.37
C ARG A 593 27.30 33.53 -8.43
N SER A 594 26.19 33.01 -8.95
CA SER A 594 25.43 33.62 -10.05
C SER A 594 24.29 34.54 -9.61
N VAL A 595 24.14 34.77 -8.31
CA VAL A 595 23.30 35.83 -7.77
C VAL A 595 24.07 37.16 -7.93
N PRO A 596 23.61 38.14 -8.75
CA PRO A 596 24.28 39.44 -8.85
C PRO A 596 24.23 40.19 -7.51
N PRO A 597 25.19 41.08 -7.21
CA PRO A 597 25.11 41.93 -6.03
C PRO A 597 23.98 42.95 -6.23
N GLU A 598 22.80 42.63 -5.69
CA GLU A 598 21.70 43.58 -5.62
C GLU A 598 22.04 44.71 -4.64
N ARG A 599 21.69 45.92 -5.06
CA ARG A 599 22.01 47.23 -4.46
C ARG A 599 21.74 47.26 -2.95
N ASP A 600 22.56 48.03 -2.24
CA ASP A 600 22.65 48.26 -0.78
C ASP A 600 21.37 48.75 -0.04
N GLY A 601 20.17 48.45 -0.55
CA GLY A 601 18.89 48.68 0.12
C GLY A 601 18.22 47.43 0.68
N GLU A 602 18.58 46.23 0.23
CA GLU A 602 17.86 44.98 0.61
C GLU A 602 18.70 43.96 1.37
N ARG A 603 19.98 44.26 1.65
CA ARG A 603 20.81 43.43 2.54
C ARG A 603 20.39 43.53 4.01
N ALA A 604 19.74 44.63 4.39
CA ALA A 604 19.17 44.81 5.72
C ALA A 604 17.90 43.97 5.97
N ALA A 605 17.28 43.39 4.94
CA ALA A 605 16.02 42.64 5.06
C ALA A 605 16.17 41.11 4.95
N ARG A 606 17.36 40.60 4.61
CA ARG A 606 17.60 39.14 4.50
C ARG A 606 18.69 38.59 5.42
N GLU A 607 19.36 39.45 6.18
CA GLU A 607 20.07 39.07 7.42
C GLU A 607 19.14 39.15 8.65
N GLN A 608 17.83 39.30 8.44
CA GLN A 608 16.81 39.44 9.49
C GLN A 608 15.65 38.43 9.40
N ASP A 609 15.83 37.28 8.73
CA ASP A 609 14.90 36.14 8.87
C ASP A 609 15.43 35.05 9.82
N ASP A 610 16.42 35.44 10.62
CA ASP A 610 16.68 34.87 11.93
C ASP A 610 16.59 36.00 12.97
N ASP A 611 15.58 36.88 12.86
CA ASP A 611 15.30 37.84 13.94
C ASP A 611 14.79 37.06 15.16
N PRO A 612 15.56 36.98 16.25
CA PRO A 612 15.12 36.28 17.45
C PRO A 612 13.84 36.90 18.01
N ARG A 613 13.59 38.20 17.73
CA ARG A 613 12.33 38.86 18.10
C ARG A 613 11.17 38.41 17.23
N ALA A 614 11.35 38.19 15.92
CA ALA A 614 10.29 37.67 15.07
C ALA A 614 9.95 36.20 15.42
N ARG A 615 10.96 35.37 15.74
CA ARG A 615 10.74 33.99 16.23
C ARG A 615 10.08 33.98 17.61
N TRP A 616 10.49 34.90 18.49
CA TRP A 616 9.85 35.12 19.78
C TRP A 616 8.39 35.56 19.60
N ASP A 617 8.13 36.57 18.78
CA ASP A 617 6.79 37.13 18.55
C ASP A 617 5.86 36.10 17.86
N ASP A 618 6.38 35.27 16.96
CA ASP A 618 5.66 34.15 16.36
C ASP A 618 5.37 33.04 17.40
N ALA A 619 6.36 32.63 18.20
CA ALA A 619 6.14 31.67 19.27
C ALA A 619 5.15 32.21 20.32
N VAL A 620 5.23 33.49 20.66
CA VAL A 620 4.33 34.18 21.61
C VAL A 620 2.93 34.25 21.04
N SER A 621 2.79 34.49 19.74
CA SER A 621 1.51 34.47 19.03
C SER A 621 0.89 33.08 19.02
N ARG A 622 1.70 32.02 18.87
CA ARG A 622 1.24 30.63 18.80
C ARG A 622 0.94 29.99 20.17
N HIS A 623 1.76 30.29 21.19
CA HIS A 623 1.73 29.58 22.48
C HIS A 623 1.41 30.49 23.68
N GLY A 624 1.41 31.80 23.49
CA GLY A 624 1.20 32.81 24.53
C GLY A 624 2.49 33.19 25.27
N LEU A 625 2.65 34.48 25.58
CA LEU A 625 3.88 35.05 26.13
C LEU A 625 4.43 34.30 27.35
N ARG A 626 3.57 34.00 28.33
CA ARG A 626 3.98 33.29 29.56
C ARG A 626 4.47 31.87 29.30
N THR A 627 3.88 31.18 28.33
CA THR A 627 4.27 29.81 27.95
C THR A 627 5.65 29.83 27.28
N VAL A 628 5.87 30.81 26.41
CA VAL A 628 7.14 30.99 25.69
C VAL A 628 8.25 31.45 26.62
N GLU A 629 8.00 32.39 27.53
CA GLU A 629 8.97 32.84 28.53
C GLU A 629 9.43 31.68 29.43
N ALA A 630 8.49 30.89 29.95
CA ALA A 630 8.81 29.75 30.78
C ALA A 630 9.58 28.65 30.02
N ALA A 631 9.24 28.40 28.75
CA ALA A 631 9.93 27.44 27.91
C ALA A 631 11.35 27.90 27.57
N ASN A 632 11.49 29.16 27.13
CA ASN A 632 12.76 29.73 26.70
C ASN A 632 13.77 29.80 27.86
N GLN A 633 13.32 30.15 29.07
CA GLN A 633 14.19 30.21 30.24
C GLN A 633 14.86 28.85 30.53
N VAL A 634 14.12 27.74 30.37
CA VAL A 634 14.67 26.41 30.63
C VAL A 634 15.49 25.90 29.46
N MET A 635 15.04 26.15 28.22
CA MET A 635 15.77 25.70 27.03
C MET A 635 17.12 26.40 26.84
N LEU A 636 17.25 27.67 27.23
CA LEU A 636 18.54 28.36 27.23
C LEU A 636 19.57 27.69 28.15
N GLU A 637 19.14 27.18 29.31
CA GLU A 637 20.03 26.46 30.23
C GLU A 637 20.38 25.06 29.69
N VAL A 638 19.44 24.38 29.02
CA VAL A 638 19.69 23.11 28.32
C VAL A 638 20.74 23.29 27.22
N GLU A 639 20.60 24.32 26.39
CA GLU A 639 21.55 24.64 25.32
C GLU A 639 22.92 25.04 25.90
N ARG A 640 22.97 25.88 26.94
CA ARG A 640 24.23 26.23 27.61
C ARG A 640 25.00 24.98 28.08
N TYR A 641 24.32 24.03 28.72
CA TYR A 641 24.97 22.80 29.17
C TYR A 641 25.41 21.90 28.01
N ARG A 642 24.64 21.82 26.92
CA ARG A 642 25.03 21.07 25.72
C ARG A 642 26.30 21.65 25.09
N ASP A 643 26.36 22.97 24.97
CA ASP A 643 27.52 23.69 24.44
C ASP A 643 28.76 23.52 25.34
N GLU A 644 28.61 23.64 26.66
CA GLU A 644 29.70 23.42 27.62
C GLU A 644 30.24 21.98 27.56
N ILE A 645 29.36 20.98 27.37
CA ILE A 645 29.75 19.57 27.20
C ILE A 645 30.48 19.37 25.86
N GLU A 646 30.01 19.98 24.78
CA GLU A 646 30.65 19.91 23.47
C GLU A 646 32.06 20.51 23.52
N GLN A 647 32.22 21.68 24.14
CA GLN A 647 33.51 22.33 24.36
C GLN A 647 34.43 21.49 25.26
N ALA A 648 33.91 20.88 26.33
CA ALA A 648 34.67 19.98 27.19
C ALA A 648 35.13 18.70 26.45
N ASN A 649 34.29 18.14 25.57
CA ASN A 649 34.63 16.99 24.73
C ASN A 649 35.72 17.33 23.71
N ALA A 650 35.77 18.56 23.22
CA ALA A 650 36.85 19.04 22.34
C ALA A 650 38.19 19.23 23.08
N GLY A 651 38.18 19.44 24.40
CA GLY A 651 39.36 19.80 25.21
C GLY A 651 40.02 18.70 26.08
N LYS A 652 39.49 17.46 26.13
CA LYS A 652 39.98 16.34 26.98
C LYS A 652 40.25 16.70 28.46
N LEU A 653 39.20 17.07 29.20
CA LEU A 653 39.19 17.10 30.66
C LEU A 653 38.01 16.29 31.22
N ASP A 654 38.26 15.04 31.60
CA ASP A 654 37.23 14.07 32.02
C ASP A 654 36.57 14.38 33.38
N SER A 655 37.21 15.19 34.24
CA SER A 655 36.77 15.37 35.63
C SER A 655 35.57 16.31 35.82
N GLN A 656 35.23 17.15 34.83
CA GLN A 656 34.07 18.06 34.90
C GLN A 656 32.86 17.56 34.10
N LYS A 657 33.05 16.59 33.22
CA LYS A 657 32.03 16.09 32.29
C LYS A 657 30.82 15.49 33.00
N ALA A 658 31.04 14.64 33.99
CA ALA A 658 29.94 14.01 34.74
C ALA A 658 29.06 15.05 35.47
N THR A 659 29.66 16.16 35.92
CA THR A 659 28.94 17.25 36.60
C THR A 659 28.10 18.06 35.61
N LEU A 660 28.63 18.32 34.41
CA LEU A 660 27.91 19.01 33.33
C LEU A 660 26.77 18.15 32.78
N GLU A 661 27.01 16.86 32.56
CA GLU A 661 25.96 15.91 32.13
C GLU A 661 24.85 15.78 33.17
N ALA A 662 25.18 15.76 34.47
CA ALA A 662 24.19 15.81 35.54
C ALA A 662 23.46 17.17 35.64
N GLY A 663 24.10 18.27 35.21
CA GLY A 663 23.47 19.58 35.03
C GLY A 663 22.44 19.54 33.90
N LEU A 664 22.86 19.08 32.71
CA LEU A 664 22.01 18.93 31.54
C LEU A 664 20.77 18.07 31.82
N GLN A 665 20.95 16.90 32.44
CA GLN A 665 19.84 16.00 32.76
C GLN A 665 18.83 16.62 33.74
N ARG A 666 19.28 17.52 34.64
CA ARG A 666 18.37 18.27 35.51
C ARG A 666 17.55 19.31 34.73
N GLU A 667 18.17 20.03 33.79
CA GLU A 667 17.42 21.00 32.97
C GLU A 667 16.44 20.31 32.01
N ILE A 668 16.84 19.20 31.39
CA ILE A 668 15.96 18.40 30.54
C ILE A 668 14.76 17.87 31.36
N ALA A 669 14.97 17.44 32.61
CA ALA A 669 13.88 17.04 33.49
C ALA A 669 12.93 18.21 33.84
N ARG A 670 13.47 19.43 34.06
CA ARG A 670 12.65 20.63 34.28
C ARG A 670 11.84 21.01 33.04
N ALA A 671 12.46 20.96 31.87
CA ALA A 671 11.78 21.20 30.60
C ALA A 671 10.67 20.15 30.41
N ALA A 672 10.96 18.89 30.68
CA ALA A 672 9.99 17.81 30.61
C ALA A 672 8.78 17.99 31.54
N GLU A 673 8.99 18.47 32.78
CA GLU A 673 7.88 18.79 33.69
C GLU A 673 7.02 19.96 33.18
N LEU A 674 7.62 20.94 32.50
CA LEU A 674 6.86 22.02 31.83
C LEU A 674 6.05 21.47 30.64
N GLY A 675 6.66 20.65 29.79
CA GLY A 675 5.98 19.99 28.67
C GLY A 675 4.82 19.12 29.13
N ALA A 676 5.07 18.21 30.08
CA ALA A 676 4.05 17.39 30.73
C ALA A 676 2.96 18.23 31.43
N GLY A 677 3.30 19.45 31.85
CA GLY A 677 2.41 20.39 32.52
C GLY A 677 1.51 21.18 31.59
N GLY A 678 1.64 20.98 30.27
CA GLY A 678 0.83 21.68 29.28
C GLY A 678 1.59 22.75 28.50
N ASN A 679 2.90 22.94 28.68
CA ASN A 679 3.66 23.89 27.88
C ASN A 679 3.79 23.37 26.43
N THR A 680 3.07 24.01 25.52
CA THR A 680 2.97 23.58 24.12
C THR A 680 4.27 23.83 23.34
N LEU A 681 5.03 24.89 23.64
CA LEU A 681 6.28 25.17 22.93
C LEU A 681 7.34 24.10 23.24
N ILE A 682 7.43 23.65 24.50
CA ILE A 682 8.33 22.55 24.88
C ILE A 682 7.94 21.24 24.17
N ARG A 683 6.65 20.99 23.95
CA ARG A 683 6.18 19.81 23.21
C ARG A 683 6.53 19.89 21.72
N ASP A 684 6.40 21.07 21.11
CA ASP A 684 6.82 21.29 19.72
C ASP A 684 8.34 21.06 19.57
N ILE A 685 9.15 21.54 20.52
CA ILE A 685 10.61 21.29 20.53
C ILE A 685 10.92 19.80 20.67
N ALA A 686 10.15 19.06 21.46
CA ALA A 686 10.31 17.62 21.64
C ALA A 686 9.94 16.78 20.39
N GLU A 687 9.29 17.35 19.37
CA GLU A 687 9.08 16.63 18.10
C GLU A 687 10.42 16.34 17.40
N VAL A 688 11.41 17.22 17.59
CA VAL A 688 12.75 17.15 17.00
C VAL A 688 13.83 16.78 18.02
N ASP A 689 13.61 17.01 19.32
CA ASP A 689 14.53 16.63 20.41
C ASP A 689 14.09 15.33 21.10
N GLU A 690 14.74 14.23 20.72
CA GLU A 690 14.47 12.88 21.24
C GLU A 690 14.68 12.77 22.77
N GLU A 691 15.69 13.45 23.33
CA GLU A 691 15.98 13.37 24.76
C GLU A 691 14.88 14.06 25.57
N LEU A 692 14.41 15.21 25.10
CA LEU A 692 13.32 15.95 25.70
C LEU A 692 11.98 15.20 25.57
N ARG A 693 11.72 14.56 24.42
CA ARG A 693 10.51 13.75 24.22
C ARG A 693 10.41 12.60 25.20
N ILE A 694 11.48 11.82 25.32
CA ILE A 694 11.56 10.71 26.27
C ILE A 694 11.41 11.21 27.72
N ALA A 695 11.98 12.38 28.04
CA ALA A 695 11.85 12.96 29.37
C ALA A 695 10.41 13.42 29.67
N ILE A 696 9.69 14.02 28.71
CA ILE A 696 8.27 14.41 28.84
C ILE A 696 7.40 13.19 29.09
N GLU A 697 7.56 12.12 28.30
CA GLU A 697 6.80 10.88 28.49
C GLU A 697 6.99 10.29 29.89
N ARG A 698 8.22 10.31 30.42
CA ARG A 698 8.51 9.89 31.80
C ARG A 698 7.85 10.82 32.83
N ALA A 699 7.88 12.13 32.61
CA ALA A 699 7.27 13.11 33.51
C ALA A 699 5.73 12.97 33.54
N GLU A 700 5.09 12.74 32.39
CA GLU A 700 3.65 12.50 32.25
C GLU A 700 3.22 11.22 32.98
N HIS A 701 3.95 10.12 32.78
CA HIS A 701 3.71 8.88 33.52
C HIS A 701 3.86 9.05 35.04
N SER A 702 4.81 9.87 35.50
CA SER A 702 4.97 10.16 36.93
C SER A 702 3.83 11.01 37.50
N ARG A 703 3.26 11.93 36.71
CA ARG A 703 2.10 12.75 37.07
C ARG A 703 0.82 11.95 37.15
N ASP A 704 0.59 11.03 36.21
CA ASP A 704 -0.56 10.12 36.26
C ASP A 704 -0.52 9.21 37.49
N GLY A 705 0.68 8.82 37.93
CA GLY A 705 0.89 8.14 39.22
C GLY A 705 0.56 9.01 40.44
N ARG A 706 0.91 10.30 40.43
CA ARG A 706 0.60 11.27 41.49
C ARG A 706 -0.88 11.69 41.54
N ASN A 707 -1.55 11.78 40.39
CA ASN A 707 -2.99 12.08 40.30
C ASN A 707 -3.85 10.90 40.77
N LYS A 708 -3.39 9.66 40.60
CA LYS A 708 -4.04 8.47 41.20
C LYS A 708 -3.86 8.37 42.72
N SER A 709 -2.89 9.08 43.30
CA SER A 709 -2.62 9.13 44.74
C SER A 709 -3.11 10.42 45.43
N LYS A 710 -3.77 11.33 44.69
CA LYS A 710 -4.49 12.51 45.22
C LYS A 710 -5.97 12.48 44.79
N ALA A 711 -6.74 11.57 45.41
CA ALA A 711 -8.18 11.73 45.62
C ALA A 711 -8.40 11.81 47.15
N PRO A 712 -9.36 12.63 47.64
CA PRO A 712 -9.21 13.32 48.92
C PRO A 712 -9.53 12.46 50.13
N GLU A 713 -8.57 12.35 51.06
CA GLU A 713 -8.89 12.29 52.48
C GLU A 713 -9.33 13.68 52.93
N MET A 714 -10.63 13.84 53.21
CA MET A 714 -11.10 14.75 54.24
C MET A 714 -12.41 14.21 54.82
N ARG A 715 -12.24 13.44 55.89
CA ARG A 715 -13.24 13.32 56.96
C ARG A 715 -13.21 14.63 57.75
N SER A 716 -14.36 15.29 57.87
CA SER A 716 -14.61 16.19 59.00
C SER A 716 -15.88 15.74 59.71
N VAL A 717 -15.65 15.33 60.95
CA VAL A 717 -16.61 15.27 62.06
C VAL A 717 -17.28 16.64 62.21
N ASP A 718 -18.62 16.71 62.32
CA ASP A 718 -19.26 17.04 63.60
C ASP A 718 -20.81 16.94 63.60
N THR A 719 -21.28 16.87 64.84
CA THR A 719 -22.55 16.52 65.49
C THR A 719 -23.83 17.33 65.22
N ARG A 720 -24.98 16.66 65.53
CA ARG A 720 -26.28 17.18 66.06
C ARG A 720 -27.15 18.01 65.08
N ALA A 721 -28.49 17.99 65.07
CA ALA A 721 -29.53 17.41 65.93
C ALA A 721 -30.89 17.46 65.19
N GLU A 722 -31.81 16.62 65.65
CA GLU A 722 -33.27 16.84 65.81
C GLU A 722 -34.25 16.89 64.62
N GLY A 723 -35.42 16.28 64.89
CA GLY A 723 -36.70 16.45 64.20
C GLY A 723 -37.13 15.20 63.41
N ASN A 724 -37.82 14.23 64.01
CA ASN A 724 -39.31 14.11 64.07
C ASN A 724 -39.95 14.33 62.68
N GLU A 725 -40.85 13.52 62.16
CA GLU A 725 -41.92 12.66 62.70
C GLU A 725 -42.45 11.93 61.43
N ASP A 726 -42.55 10.61 61.41
CA ASP A 726 -43.71 9.80 61.81
C ASP A 726 -44.69 9.45 60.66
N ILE A 727 -45.32 8.28 60.85
CA ILE A 727 -46.60 7.80 60.32
C ILE A 727 -46.52 7.13 58.93
N GLU A 728 -46.31 5.81 58.88
CA GLU A 728 -47.31 4.71 58.99
C GLU A 728 -48.08 4.48 57.68
N HIS A 729 -47.92 3.28 57.10
CA HIS A 729 -48.93 2.19 57.03
C HIS A 729 -50.11 2.50 56.07
N GLY A 730 -50.52 1.61 55.18
CA GLY A 730 -50.19 0.20 55.00
C GLY A 730 -51.01 -0.39 53.85
N ASP A 731 -50.77 -1.68 53.62
CA ASP A 731 -51.64 -2.72 53.06
C ASP A 731 -52.35 -2.45 51.71
N GLY A 732 -52.07 -3.16 50.61
CA GLY A 732 -52.21 -4.61 50.42
C GLY A 732 -53.65 -4.96 49.91
N PRO A 733 -53.98 -6.15 49.37
CA PRO A 733 -53.20 -7.15 48.63
C PRO A 733 -53.93 -7.84 47.42
N ALA A 734 -53.16 -8.42 46.48
CA ALA A 734 -53.37 -9.72 45.79
C ALA A 734 -54.55 -9.93 44.76
N PRO A 735 -54.80 -11.13 44.16
CA PRO A 735 -54.14 -11.63 42.91
C PRO A 735 -55.04 -12.42 41.88
N ARG A 736 -54.45 -12.82 40.72
CA ARG A 736 -54.61 -14.11 39.96
C ARG A 736 -55.74 -14.34 38.89
N PRO A 737 -55.69 -15.40 38.02
CA PRO A 737 -55.78 -15.36 36.52
C PRO A 737 -56.84 -16.29 35.85
N ALA A 738 -56.89 -16.43 34.50
CA ALA A 738 -57.17 -17.65 33.70
C ALA A 738 -57.36 -17.42 32.16
N ASP A 739 -56.94 -18.41 31.33
CA ASP A 739 -57.18 -18.71 29.88
C ASP A 739 -58.56 -19.42 29.65
N PRO A 740 -59.04 -19.97 28.46
CA PRO A 740 -58.40 -20.34 27.15
C PRO A 740 -59.25 -20.24 25.79
N GLU A 741 -58.58 -20.51 24.65
CA GLU A 741 -58.87 -21.30 23.39
C GLU A 741 -60.11 -21.22 22.41
N GLN A 742 -59.79 -21.60 21.13
CA GLN A 742 -60.56 -22.17 19.95
C GLN A 742 -61.18 -21.20 18.90
N GLU A 743 -61.21 -21.41 17.56
CA GLU A 743 -61.18 -22.55 16.59
C GLU A 743 -60.85 -22.03 15.14
N ARG A 744 -59.95 -22.65 14.36
CA ARG A 744 -60.08 -23.44 13.08
C ARG A 744 -60.99 -22.95 11.91
N ASP A 745 -60.41 -22.83 10.71
CA ASP A 745 -60.75 -23.50 9.40
C ASP A 745 -60.15 -22.70 8.21
N LEU A 746 -59.15 -23.20 7.45
CA LEU A 746 -59.12 -24.19 6.36
C LEU A 746 -59.66 -23.71 4.98
N ALA A 747 -58.75 -23.57 4.00
CA ALA A 747 -58.73 -24.28 2.70
C ALA A 747 -58.32 -23.42 1.47
N ASP A 748 -57.17 -23.80 0.92
CA ASP A 748 -56.58 -23.60 -0.42
C ASP A 748 -57.35 -24.45 -1.50
N PRO A 749 -56.97 -24.63 -2.79
CA PRO A 749 -56.22 -23.83 -3.79
C PRO A 749 -56.95 -23.77 -5.18
N ASP A 750 -56.29 -23.13 -6.16
CA ASP A 750 -55.90 -23.74 -7.46
C ASP A 750 -56.43 -23.15 -8.79
N ARG A 751 -55.51 -23.20 -9.77
CA ARG A 751 -55.59 -22.92 -11.23
C ARG A 751 -55.60 -21.45 -11.69
N ALA A 752 -54.89 -21.00 -12.73
CA ALA A 752 -53.86 -21.48 -13.67
C ALA A 752 -54.13 -20.78 -15.02
N ARG A 753 -53.04 -20.27 -15.62
CA ARG A 753 -52.74 -20.19 -17.07
C ARG A 753 -53.40 -19.15 -17.99
N GLN A 754 -52.49 -18.42 -18.65
CA GLN A 754 -52.45 -18.02 -20.07
C GLN A 754 -53.53 -17.02 -20.51
N GLU A 755 -53.27 -15.97 -21.28
CA GLU A 755 -52.31 -15.79 -22.37
C GLU A 755 -52.41 -14.34 -22.90
N ARG A 756 -51.47 -13.97 -23.79
CA ARG A 756 -51.48 -12.86 -24.79
C ARG A 756 -50.91 -11.48 -24.43
N LEU A 757 -49.61 -11.36 -24.76
CA LEU A 757 -49.07 -10.52 -25.84
C LEU A 757 -50.02 -9.48 -26.46
N THR A 758 -49.66 -8.20 -26.41
CA THR A 758 -49.28 -7.37 -27.60
C THR A 758 -48.72 -5.99 -27.20
N ASN A 759 -47.46 -5.78 -27.56
CA ASN A 759 -46.85 -4.59 -28.20
C ASN A 759 -47.39 -3.15 -27.96
N ARG A 760 -46.49 -2.33 -27.38
CA ARG A 760 -45.74 -1.22 -28.02
C ARG A 760 -46.46 0.11 -28.32
N ALA A 761 -46.11 1.13 -27.52
CA ALA A 761 -45.61 2.47 -27.88
C ALA A 761 -45.50 3.24 -26.55
N GLY A 762 -44.35 3.72 -26.10
CA GLY A 762 -43.50 4.70 -26.75
C GLY A 762 -43.69 6.01 -25.98
N ASP A 763 -42.82 6.29 -25.01
CA ASP A 763 -42.63 7.68 -24.58
C ASP A 763 -41.19 7.90 -24.11
N THR A 764 -40.66 9.01 -24.60
CA THR A 764 -39.29 9.46 -24.58
C THR A 764 -39.04 10.30 -23.34
N SER A 765 -38.07 9.91 -22.51
CA SER A 765 -37.46 10.84 -21.54
C SER A 765 -35.95 10.78 -21.68
N THR A 766 -35.41 11.95 -21.98
CA THR A 766 -34.02 12.32 -22.25
C THR A 766 -33.06 11.92 -21.13
N ASP A 767 -32.05 11.14 -21.50
CA ASP A 767 -30.95 10.64 -20.67
C ASP A 767 -29.68 11.43 -21.03
N PRO A 768 -28.91 12.00 -20.08
CA PRO A 768 -27.67 12.69 -20.40
C PRO A 768 -26.56 11.68 -20.78
N GLU A 769 -25.78 12.05 -21.79
CA GLU A 769 -24.80 11.26 -22.54
C GLU A 769 -23.95 10.29 -21.70
N GLN A 770 -24.38 9.02 -21.67
CA GLN A 770 -23.49 7.90 -21.36
C GLN A 770 -22.61 7.61 -22.58
N GLN A 771 -21.29 7.73 -22.41
CA GLN A 771 -20.30 7.26 -23.37
C GLN A 771 -20.48 5.75 -23.58
N ARG A 772 -21.19 5.38 -24.65
CA ARG A 772 -21.38 3.99 -25.05
C ARG A 772 -20.05 3.43 -25.56
N ILE A 773 -19.42 2.59 -24.75
CA ILE A 773 -18.42 1.63 -25.22
C ILE A 773 -19.14 0.70 -26.22
N PRO A 774 -18.60 0.44 -27.42
CA PRO A 774 -19.20 -0.48 -28.37
C PRO A 774 -19.40 -1.86 -27.74
N ARG A 775 -20.58 -2.46 -27.90
CA ARG A 775 -20.96 -3.78 -27.34
C ARG A 775 -19.92 -4.88 -27.61
N LEU A 776 -19.18 -4.78 -28.72
CA LEU A 776 -18.09 -5.68 -29.08
C LEU A 776 -16.86 -5.56 -28.16
N GLU A 777 -16.49 -4.35 -27.74
CA GLU A 777 -15.39 -4.14 -26.78
C GLU A 777 -15.78 -4.63 -25.37
N GLN A 778 -17.05 -4.50 -25.01
CA GLN A 778 -17.58 -5.04 -23.76
C GLN A 778 -17.57 -6.57 -23.79
N ILE A 779 -17.99 -7.20 -24.89
CA ILE A 779 -17.94 -8.67 -25.06
C ILE A 779 -16.49 -9.17 -25.05
N GLN A 780 -15.54 -8.44 -25.67
CA GLN A 780 -14.13 -8.83 -25.66
C GLN A 780 -13.53 -8.73 -24.25
N ARG A 781 -13.90 -7.70 -23.48
CA ARG A 781 -13.54 -7.57 -22.06
C ARG A 781 -14.17 -8.66 -21.22
N GLU A 782 -15.46 -8.93 -21.41
CA GLU A 782 -16.18 -10.02 -20.76
C GLU A 782 -15.54 -11.38 -21.09
N ALA A 783 -15.08 -11.61 -22.33
CA ALA A 783 -14.38 -12.84 -22.72
C ALA A 783 -12.94 -12.94 -22.16
N ASP A 784 -12.23 -11.83 -22.03
CA ASP A 784 -10.90 -11.79 -21.40
C ASP A 784 -11.02 -11.92 -19.86
N GLU A 785 -12.11 -11.42 -19.27
CA GLU A 785 -12.50 -11.59 -17.87
C GLU A 785 -13.06 -13.00 -17.59
N GLU A 786 -13.80 -13.61 -18.52
CA GLU A 786 -14.25 -15.01 -18.45
C GLU A 786 -13.05 -15.97 -18.56
N ARG A 787 -12.03 -15.64 -19.37
CA ARG A 787 -10.75 -16.37 -19.34
C ARG A 787 -10.00 -16.21 -18.02
N GLU A 788 -10.21 -15.10 -17.30
CA GLU A 788 -9.75 -14.92 -15.91
C GLU A 788 -10.61 -15.76 -14.93
N GLN A 789 -11.91 -15.90 -15.17
CA GLN A 789 -12.85 -16.73 -14.39
C GLN A 789 -12.60 -18.23 -14.57
N ASP A 790 -12.46 -18.74 -15.79
CA ASP A 790 -12.09 -20.12 -16.10
C ASP A 790 -10.73 -20.51 -15.51
N HIS A 791 -9.88 -19.51 -15.24
CA HIS A 791 -8.60 -19.68 -14.57
C HIS A 791 -8.73 -19.62 -13.03
N ASP A 792 -9.66 -18.83 -12.49
CA ASP A 792 -9.97 -18.74 -11.06
C ASP A 792 -10.83 -19.91 -10.55
N GLU A 793 -11.65 -20.54 -11.41
CA GLU A 793 -12.45 -21.74 -11.13
C GLU A 793 -11.60 -23.01 -11.00
N ARG A 794 -10.44 -23.08 -11.66
CA ARG A 794 -9.60 -24.29 -11.69
C ARG A 794 -8.80 -24.55 -10.41
N GLU A 795 -8.82 -23.68 -9.41
CA GLU A 795 -7.85 -23.69 -8.30
C GLU A 795 -8.38 -23.35 -6.89
N LEU A 796 -9.70 -23.36 -6.70
CA LEU A 796 -10.29 -23.19 -5.36
C LEU A 796 -10.58 -24.49 -4.66
#